data_AF-A0AAF0F854-F1
#
_entry.id   AF-A0AAF0F854-F1
#
_cell.length_a   1.000
_cell.length_b   1.000
_cell.length_c   1.000
_cell.angle_alpha   90.00
_cell.angle_beta   90.00
_cell.angle_gamma   90.00
#
_symmetry.space_group_name_H-M   'P 1'
#
loop_
_entity.id
_entity.type
_entity.pdbx_description
1 polymer ?
#
loop_
_entity_poly.entity_id
_entity_poly.type
_entity_poly.pdbx_seq_one_letter_code
_entity_poly.pdbx_strand_id
1 'polypeptide(L)'
;MPPVSKNPRRMLGGSDAAYQSLRRLLLSAPTNAKQLDAMSRNALYGSIGYYLSAMALSNVKDFAQVIVTSPPLWTVLSVEEAEHTLMTRATSVVQALMFAVDERLDLIFGNLRRPTARAATSELTQWIQAILEGIQNTEKNENLDLTSLLAQFAILTGLLRGVEAARIKSNEDDEKSSWVQLHPSRLMKQLQKSWDKVLIELSNRCVNEQQPTYMSRVIRVATIAVTAPCIDFLPEKAINHFGDSMWIDTLVCTLFDIFRYRQSSDYFDDLFSSIRTSPQGILIPEDAKCLQWTKSVNDNPLYLLVGPFSRLLASALQHRCLVISPTDMEEEVGERRTGLFPALLRFSSKLDTLWCASPLAGASKEEVEAASQERLQSLWSVLKTLLFAVTMTLDSVIETIVERCPSPSEIYDPPKDLESKTGYPVMPTSNTPLPYLHIVTDVIHIYLPLYFITSEFGLDGFEIYRKVFYSALDVLSRDPETCTQLIAALASITLDGSSPSELSVRNAGYGHHIHTTYFLLVAEQLVGDVPEAMIDQLILPICRPYLEDTSLQDAFESAHSVVLMLYTVHSPSTLELTPFYLHLLLNSFPKQLTDTQLTTALNTVVSSLSDRSDSLAWWCIEQLDLEISQARIAEAKQDRIRGLTNSLAALVSHVNLVLLRSLLTKVEGQIFALPESSSERVALVETTFNALADMNASTREEAMRWWLDKSPSFTRGMRVNR
;
A
#
# COMPACT_ATOMS: atom_id res chain seq x y z
N MET A 1 -3.29 9.11 -53.40
CA MET A 1 -2.77 7.74 -53.57
C MET A 1 -3.95 6.77 -53.55
N PRO A 2 -4.04 5.80 -54.47
CA PRO A 2 -5.09 4.78 -54.45
C PRO A 2 -4.89 3.85 -53.25
N PRO A 3 -5.93 3.12 -52.79
CA PRO A 3 -5.80 2.18 -51.69
C PRO A 3 -4.86 1.05 -52.09
N VAL A 4 -3.78 0.88 -51.33
CA VAL A 4 -2.86 -0.26 -51.47
C VAL A 4 -3.66 -1.53 -51.19
N SER A 5 -3.86 -2.37 -52.21
CA SER A 5 -4.42 -3.71 -52.03
C SER A 5 -3.47 -4.53 -51.15
N LYS A 6 -3.85 -4.79 -49.89
CA LYS A 6 -3.20 -5.81 -49.08
C LYS A 6 -3.45 -7.16 -49.75
N ASN A 7 -2.40 -7.75 -50.34
CA ASN A 7 -2.45 -9.12 -50.83
C ASN A 7 -2.88 -10.07 -49.69
N PRO A 8 -3.70 -11.10 -49.95
CA PRO A 8 -4.06 -12.09 -48.94
C PRO A 8 -2.79 -12.78 -48.41
N ARG A 9 -2.53 -12.67 -47.11
CA ARG A 9 -1.41 -13.34 -46.44
C ARG A 9 -1.65 -14.85 -46.52
N ARG A 10 -0.82 -15.57 -47.30
CA ARG A 10 -0.94 -17.02 -47.50
C ARG A 10 -0.45 -17.78 -46.28
N MET A 11 -1.20 -18.81 -45.91
CA MET A 11 -0.81 -19.81 -44.90
C MET A 11 0.41 -20.60 -45.38
N LEU A 12 1.38 -20.82 -44.49
CA LEU A 12 2.59 -21.60 -44.76
C LEU A 12 2.29 -23.11 -44.72
N GLY A 13 2.79 -23.83 -45.72
CA GLY A 13 2.82 -25.29 -45.74
C GLY A 13 3.99 -25.86 -44.91
N GLY A 14 3.92 -27.13 -44.52
CA GLY A 14 4.93 -27.78 -43.67
C GLY A 14 6.29 -28.00 -44.35
N SER A 15 6.45 -27.65 -45.63
CA SER A 15 7.66 -27.80 -46.43
C SER A 15 8.58 -26.58 -46.41
N ASP A 16 8.29 -25.56 -45.60
CA ASP A 16 9.14 -24.37 -45.47
C ASP A 16 10.52 -24.76 -44.87
N ALA A 17 11.59 -24.41 -45.58
CA ALA A 17 12.95 -24.80 -45.22
C ALA A 17 13.43 -24.16 -43.90
N ALA A 18 12.99 -22.93 -43.61
CA ALA A 18 13.33 -22.24 -42.38
C ALA A 18 12.54 -22.84 -41.19
N TYR A 19 11.27 -23.20 -41.39
CA TYR A 19 10.51 -23.97 -40.41
C TYR A 19 11.16 -25.33 -40.08
N GLN A 20 11.53 -26.10 -41.10
CA GLN A 20 12.17 -27.40 -40.88
C GLN A 20 13.53 -27.28 -40.17
N SER A 21 14.25 -26.17 -40.39
CA SER A 21 15.51 -25.87 -39.70
C SER A 21 15.27 -25.57 -38.23
N LEU A 22 14.29 -24.71 -37.90
CA LEU A 22 13.88 -24.43 -36.53
C LEU A 22 13.38 -25.70 -35.81
N ARG A 23 12.54 -26.49 -36.47
CA ARG A 23 12.01 -27.76 -35.92
C ARG A 23 13.13 -28.73 -35.57
N ARG A 24 14.13 -28.89 -36.45
CA ARG A 24 15.31 -29.74 -36.17
C ARG A 24 16.13 -29.22 -35.00
N LEU A 25 16.27 -27.90 -34.89
CA LEU A 25 16.99 -27.27 -33.77
C LEU A 25 16.27 -27.54 -32.43
N LEU A 26 14.95 -27.39 -32.37
CA LEU A 26 14.15 -27.66 -31.16
C LEU A 26 14.11 -29.14 -30.78
N LEU A 27 14.18 -30.06 -31.74
CA LEU A 27 14.24 -31.50 -31.48
C LEU A 27 15.66 -32.05 -31.26
N SER A 28 16.66 -31.18 -31.25
CA SER A 28 18.05 -31.60 -31.15
C SER A 28 18.45 -31.98 -29.71
N ALA A 29 19.68 -32.46 -29.53
CA ALA A 29 20.16 -32.89 -28.22
C ALA A 29 20.17 -31.72 -27.20
N PRO A 30 20.01 -32.00 -25.89
CA PRO A 30 20.03 -30.97 -24.83
C PRO A 30 21.28 -30.08 -24.83
N THR A 31 22.42 -30.61 -25.30
CA THR A 31 23.69 -29.89 -25.45
C THR A 31 23.60 -28.67 -26.38
N ASN A 32 22.62 -28.65 -27.28
CA ASN A 32 22.37 -27.54 -28.18
C ASN A 32 21.60 -26.38 -27.53
N ALA A 33 21.26 -26.47 -26.23
CA ALA A 33 20.69 -25.34 -25.49
C ALA A 33 21.58 -24.08 -25.59
N LYS A 34 22.92 -24.23 -25.59
CA LYS A 34 23.86 -23.11 -25.81
C LYS A 34 23.65 -22.40 -27.15
N GLN A 35 23.28 -23.15 -28.19
CA GLN A 35 23.02 -22.59 -29.51
C GLN A 35 21.74 -21.76 -29.51
N LEU A 36 20.72 -22.18 -28.75
CA LEU A 36 19.50 -21.39 -28.54
C LEU A 36 19.78 -20.14 -27.71
N ASP A 37 20.59 -20.25 -26.66
CA ASP A 37 20.96 -19.12 -25.80
C ASP A 37 21.79 -18.05 -26.57
N ALA A 38 22.54 -18.47 -27.58
CA ALA A 38 23.27 -17.56 -28.47
C ALA A 38 22.37 -16.84 -29.50
N MET A 39 21.15 -17.32 -29.74
CA MET A 39 20.21 -16.65 -30.65
C MET A 39 19.58 -15.44 -29.97
N SER A 40 19.33 -14.36 -30.73
CA SER A 40 18.54 -13.25 -30.19
C SER A 40 17.14 -13.74 -29.81
N ARG A 41 16.65 -13.31 -28.63
CA ARG A 41 15.31 -13.69 -28.14
C ARG A 41 14.22 -13.39 -29.17
N ASN A 42 14.29 -12.21 -29.80
CA ASN A 42 13.35 -11.81 -30.84
C ASN A 42 13.37 -12.75 -32.06
N ALA A 43 14.55 -13.26 -32.45
CA ALA A 43 14.64 -14.20 -33.56
C ALA A 43 14.04 -15.56 -33.21
N LEU A 44 14.38 -16.13 -32.05
CA LEU A 44 13.88 -17.46 -31.66
C LEU A 44 12.38 -17.44 -31.36
N TYR A 45 11.95 -16.62 -30.40
CA TYR A 45 10.57 -16.59 -29.93
C TYR A 45 9.64 -15.90 -30.92
N GLY A 46 10.14 -14.90 -31.66
CA GLY A 46 9.40 -14.32 -32.80
C GLY A 46 9.18 -15.34 -33.91
N SER A 47 10.16 -16.20 -34.21
CA SER A 47 9.96 -17.29 -35.18
C SER A 47 8.95 -18.31 -34.68
N ILE A 48 9.01 -18.71 -33.40
CA ILE A 48 8.02 -19.61 -32.80
C ILE A 48 6.61 -19.04 -32.96
N GLY A 49 6.41 -17.78 -32.59
CA GLY A 49 5.10 -17.13 -32.70
C GLY A 49 4.63 -16.97 -34.15
N TYR A 50 5.51 -16.58 -35.06
CA TYR A 50 5.22 -16.45 -36.50
C TYR A 50 4.82 -17.77 -37.15
N TYR A 51 5.56 -18.86 -36.91
CA TYR A 51 5.21 -20.16 -37.48
C TYR A 51 3.93 -20.72 -36.87
N LEU A 52 3.72 -20.57 -35.55
CA LEU A 52 2.46 -20.99 -34.93
C LEU A 52 1.24 -20.26 -35.52
N SER A 53 1.34 -18.96 -35.82
CA SER A 53 0.22 -18.19 -36.38
C SER A 53 -0.03 -18.49 -37.86
N ALA A 54 1.04 -18.59 -38.67
CA ALA A 54 0.97 -18.64 -40.13
C ALA A 54 0.85 -20.04 -40.73
N MET A 55 1.16 -21.11 -39.98
CA MET A 55 1.13 -22.47 -40.52
C MET A 55 -0.28 -23.05 -40.69
N ALA A 56 -0.44 -23.93 -41.69
CA ALA A 56 -1.66 -24.71 -41.89
C ALA A 56 -2.03 -25.55 -40.65
N LEU A 57 -3.33 -25.67 -40.37
CA LEU A 57 -3.87 -26.30 -39.16
C LEU A 57 -3.32 -27.72 -38.91
N SER A 58 -3.07 -28.48 -39.99
CA SER A 58 -2.51 -29.83 -39.92
C SER A 58 -1.13 -29.89 -39.26
N ASN A 59 -0.35 -28.81 -39.32
CA ASN A 59 1.04 -28.77 -38.82
C ASN A 59 1.17 -28.05 -37.47
N VAL A 60 0.12 -27.31 -37.06
CA VAL A 60 0.10 -26.58 -35.78
C VAL A 60 0.20 -27.55 -34.60
N LYS A 61 -0.53 -28.67 -34.69
CA LYS A 61 -0.50 -29.74 -33.69
C LYS A 61 0.90 -30.30 -33.47
N ASP A 62 1.56 -30.70 -34.56
CA ASP A 62 2.90 -31.26 -34.52
C ASP A 62 3.92 -30.25 -33.99
N PHE A 63 3.77 -28.98 -34.37
CA PHE A 63 4.69 -27.94 -33.90
C PHE A 63 4.50 -27.61 -32.42
N ALA A 64 3.26 -27.55 -31.94
CA ALA A 64 2.96 -27.40 -30.51
C ALA A 64 3.58 -28.54 -29.68
N GLN A 65 3.48 -29.78 -30.18
CA GLN A 65 4.13 -30.93 -29.56
C GLN A 65 5.66 -30.76 -29.51
N VAL A 66 6.28 -30.32 -30.62
CA VAL A 66 7.73 -30.06 -30.67
C VAL A 66 8.16 -29.05 -29.61
N ILE A 67 7.41 -27.97 -29.41
CA ILE A 67 7.73 -26.94 -28.41
C ILE A 67 7.68 -27.54 -26.99
N VAL A 68 6.64 -28.31 -26.68
CA VAL A 68 6.49 -28.96 -25.36
C VAL A 68 7.64 -29.92 -25.08
N THR A 69 7.98 -30.78 -26.05
CA THR A 69 8.99 -31.84 -25.86
C THR A 69 10.41 -31.40 -26.17
N SER A 70 10.66 -30.12 -26.47
CA SER A 70 11.95 -29.61 -26.97
C SER A 70 13.03 -29.66 -25.87
N PRO A 71 13.98 -30.62 -25.91
CA PRO A 71 15.00 -30.72 -24.87
C PRO A 71 15.88 -29.46 -24.73
N PRO A 72 16.41 -28.84 -25.80
CA PRO A 72 17.29 -27.69 -25.67
C PRO A 72 16.56 -26.42 -25.22
N LEU A 73 15.23 -26.37 -25.33
CA LEU A 73 14.41 -25.25 -24.86
C LEU A 73 14.20 -25.31 -23.34
N TRP A 74 14.03 -26.50 -22.77
CA TRP A 74 13.69 -26.65 -21.35
C TRP A 74 14.83 -27.18 -20.48
N THR A 75 15.93 -27.64 -21.08
CA THR A 75 17.13 -28.05 -20.33
C THR A 75 17.95 -26.84 -19.93
N VAL A 76 18.34 -26.80 -18.67
CA VAL A 76 19.31 -25.84 -18.14
C VAL A 76 20.69 -26.50 -18.06
N LEU A 77 21.73 -25.81 -18.53
CA LEU A 77 23.11 -26.31 -18.52
C LEU A 77 23.96 -25.83 -17.33
N SER A 78 23.59 -24.71 -16.71
CA SER A 78 24.25 -24.14 -15.54
C SER A 78 23.30 -24.16 -14.34
N VAL A 79 23.74 -24.74 -13.22
CA VAL A 79 22.96 -24.75 -11.99
C VAL A 79 22.79 -23.32 -11.46
N GLU A 80 23.83 -22.49 -11.52
CA GLU A 80 23.78 -21.11 -10.97
C GLU A 80 22.79 -20.20 -11.71
N GLU A 81 22.54 -20.45 -13.00
CA GLU A 81 21.68 -19.62 -13.84
C GLU A 81 20.31 -20.28 -14.12
N ALA A 82 19.99 -21.39 -13.44
CA ALA A 82 18.83 -22.21 -13.78
C ALA A 82 17.50 -21.50 -13.59
N GLU A 83 17.33 -20.82 -12.44
CA GLU A 83 16.13 -20.04 -12.12
C GLU A 83 15.90 -18.98 -13.21
N HIS A 84 16.90 -18.15 -13.46
CA HIS A 84 16.85 -17.09 -14.48
C HIS A 84 16.55 -17.64 -15.88
N THR A 85 17.28 -18.68 -16.29
CA THR A 85 17.19 -19.25 -17.65
C THR A 85 15.82 -19.83 -17.88
N LEU A 86 15.35 -20.73 -17.01
CA LEU A 86 14.09 -21.43 -17.23
C LEU A 86 12.90 -20.46 -17.18
N MET A 87 12.91 -19.53 -16.22
CA MET A 87 11.91 -18.47 -16.12
C MET A 87 11.89 -17.57 -17.37
N THR A 88 13.06 -17.14 -17.86
CA THR A 88 13.15 -16.30 -19.07
C THR A 88 12.61 -17.04 -20.29
N ARG A 89 12.93 -18.32 -20.43
CA ARG A 89 12.44 -19.13 -21.55
C ARG A 89 10.93 -19.35 -21.46
N ALA A 90 10.39 -19.69 -20.28
CA ALA A 90 8.96 -19.87 -20.07
C ALA A 90 8.17 -18.59 -20.38
N THR A 91 8.59 -17.44 -19.85
CA THR A 91 7.96 -16.14 -20.14
C THR A 91 8.10 -15.71 -21.61
N SER A 92 9.20 -16.04 -22.27
CA SER A 92 9.38 -15.78 -23.70
C SER A 92 8.49 -16.66 -24.57
N VAL A 93 8.24 -17.92 -24.18
CA VAL A 93 7.24 -18.78 -24.84
C VAL A 93 5.84 -18.21 -24.66
N VAL A 94 5.48 -17.74 -23.47
CA VAL A 94 4.20 -17.04 -23.23
C VAL A 94 4.02 -15.87 -24.20
N GLN A 95 5.04 -15.00 -24.33
CA GLN A 95 5.03 -13.86 -25.25
C GLN A 95 4.90 -14.30 -26.72
N ALA A 96 5.62 -15.36 -27.12
CA ALA A 96 5.53 -15.91 -28.47
C ALA A 96 4.11 -16.38 -28.81
N LEU A 97 3.43 -17.01 -27.85
CA LEU A 97 2.06 -17.49 -28.02
C LEU A 97 1.03 -16.33 -28.02
N MET A 98 1.24 -15.31 -27.20
CA MET A 98 0.42 -14.09 -27.26
C MET A 98 0.51 -13.43 -28.64
N PHE A 99 1.75 -13.27 -29.15
CA PHE A 99 1.99 -12.77 -30.51
C PHE A 99 1.36 -13.69 -31.57
N ALA A 100 1.46 -15.01 -31.39
CA ALA A 100 0.84 -15.96 -32.32
C ALA A 100 -0.69 -15.81 -32.39
N VAL A 101 -1.35 -15.56 -31.26
CA VAL A 101 -2.81 -15.31 -31.22
C VAL A 101 -3.17 -14.04 -31.98
N ASP A 102 -2.47 -12.93 -31.74
CA ASP A 102 -2.74 -11.64 -32.41
C ASP A 102 -2.52 -11.75 -33.92
N GLU A 103 -1.38 -12.30 -34.37
CA GLU A 103 -1.11 -12.53 -35.80
C GLU A 103 -2.10 -13.53 -36.42
N ARG A 104 -2.52 -14.54 -35.66
CA ARG A 104 -3.51 -15.51 -36.14
C ARG A 104 -4.84 -14.82 -36.39
N LEU A 105 -5.25 -13.94 -35.50
CA LEU A 105 -6.46 -13.14 -35.68
C LEU A 105 -6.33 -12.23 -36.91
N ASP A 106 -5.22 -11.52 -37.08
CA ASP A 106 -4.94 -10.72 -38.28
C ASP A 106 -5.07 -11.53 -39.57
N LEU A 107 -4.55 -12.77 -39.58
CA LEU A 107 -4.68 -13.69 -40.72
C LEU A 107 -6.12 -14.13 -40.96
N ILE A 108 -6.88 -14.40 -39.90
CA ILE A 108 -8.30 -14.78 -39.99
C ILE A 108 -9.10 -13.62 -40.58
N PHE A 109 -8.96 -12.41 -40.03
CA PHE A 109 -9.68 -11.23 -40.51
C PHE A 109 -9.23 -10.81 -41.92
N GLY A 110 -7.95 -10.96 -42.26
CA GLY A 110 -7.42 -10.67 -43.59
C GLY A 110 -7.89 -11.64 -44.68
N ASN A 111 -8.21 -12.89 -44.33
CA ASN A 111 -8.64 -13.93 -45.27
C ASN A 111 -10.16 -14.07 -45.40
N LEU A 112 -10.94 -13.56 -44.44
CA LEU A 112 -12.40 -13.59 -44.49
C LEU A 112 -12.95 -12.50 -45.44
N ARG A 113 -13.53 -12.90 -46.57
CA ARG A 113 -14.18 -11.98 -47.55
C ARG A 113 -15.30 -11.11 -46.95
N ARG A 114 -15.96 -11.61 -45.90
CA ARG A 114 -16.87 -10.88 -44.99
C ARG A 114 -16.67 -11.46 -43.59
N PRO A 115 -15.86 -10.83 -42.72
CA PRO A 115 -15.64 -11.37 -41.39
C PRO A 115 -16.96 -11.31 -40.62
N THR A 116 -17.50 -12.47 -40.27
CA THR A 116 -18.53 -12.56 -39.23
C THR A 116 -17.85 -13.01 -37.95
N ALA A 117 -18.29 -12.49 -36.80
CA ALA A 117 -17.75 -12.85 -35.48
C ALA A 117 -17.68 -14.36 -35.30
N ARG A 118 -18.71 -15.07 -35.77
CA ARG A 118 -18.85 -16.53 -35.66
C ARG A 118 -17.80 -17.27 -36.49
N ALA A 119 -17.56 -16.85 -37.72
CA ALA A 119 -16.54 -17.50 -38.57
C ALA A 119 -15.13 -17.29 -38.00
N ALA A 120 -14.81 -16.06 -37.58
CA ALA A 120 -13.52 -15.76 -36.98
C ALA A 120 -13.29 -16.52 -35.65
N THR A 121 -14.32 -16.57 -34.79
CA THR A 121 -14.27 -17.33 -33.53
C THR A 121 -14.11 -18.83 -33.79
N SER A 122 -14.77 -19.37 -34.82
CA SER A 122 -14.67 -20.79 -35.16
C SER A 122 -13.27 -21.16 -35.65
N GLU A 123 -12.69 -20.38 -36.56
CA GLU A 123 -11.31 -20.58 -37.05
C GLU A 123 -10.27 -20.47 -35.92
N LEU A 124 -10.42 -19.47 -35.04
CA LEU A 124 -9.56 -19.34 -33.87
C LEU A 124 -9.70 -20.54 -32.93
N THR A 125 -10.93 -21.00 -32.70
CA THR A 125 -11.21 -22.17 -31.85
C THR A 125 -10.57 -23.43 -32.43
N GLN A 126 -10.65 -23.65 -33.74
CA GLN A 126 -9.99 -24.80 -34.40
C GLN A 126 -8.48 -24.74 -34.25
N TRP A 127 -7.88 -23.55 -34.46
CA TRP A 127 -6.44 -23.36 -34.28
C TRP A 127 -5.98 -23.63 -32.84
N ILE A 128 -6.69 -23.11 -31.84
CA ILE A 128 -6.39 -23.38 -30.42
C ILE A 128 -6.59 -24.86 -30.10
N GLN A 129 -7.65 -25.50 -30.61
CA GLN A 129 -7.88 -26.92 -30.41
C GLN A 129 -6.73 -27.77 -30.97
N ALA A 130 -6.17 -27.41 -32.14
CA ALA A 130 -5.01 -28.10 -32.69
C ALA A 130 -3.77 -27.97 -31.78
N ILE A 131 -3.57 -26.80 -31.15
CA ILE A 131 -2.49 -26.62 -30.16
C ILE A 131 -2.75 -27.46 -28.91
N LEU A 132 -3.97 -27.44 -28.37
CA LEU A 132 -4.37 -28.24 -27.21
C LEU A 132 -4.19 -29.75 -27.46
N GLU A 133 -4.52 -30.24 -28.65
CA GLU A 133 -4.27 -31.63 -29.03
C GLU A 133 -2.77 -31.97 -29.10
N GLY A 134 -1.94 -31.03 -29.55
CA GLY A 134 -0.48 -31.17 -29.56
C GLY A 134 0.10 -31.29 -28.15
N ILE A 135 -0.42 -30.48 -27.23
CA ILE A 135 -0.10 -30.51 -25.79
C ILE A 135 -0.54 -31.85 -25.18
N GLN A 136 -1.82 -32.23 -25.33
CA GLN A 136 -2.40 -33.43 -24.72
C GLN A 136 -1.78 -34.73 -25.23
N ASN A 137 -1.32 -34.78 -26.49
CA ASN A 137 -0.64 -35.95 -27.03
C ASN A 137 0.67 -36.28 -26.31
N THR A 138 1.28 -35.32 -25.61
CA THR A 138 2.46 -35.56 -24.77
C THR A 138 2.12 -36.21 -23.41
N GLU A 139 0.87 -36.07 -22.94
CA GLU A 139 0.38 -36.69 -21.68
C GLU A 139 0.25 -38.21 -21.76
N LYS A 140 0.18 -38.81 -22.96
CA LYS A 140 0.06 -40.27 -23.13
C LYS A 140 1.33 -41.03 -22.81
N ASN A 141 2.45 -40.35 -22.59
CA ASN A 141 3.67 -40.93 -22.05
C ASN A 141 3.61 -40.86 -20.52
N GLU A 142 3.50 -42.01 -19.85
CA GLU A 142 3.16 -42.14 -18.42
C GLU A 142 4.14 -41.48 -17.42
N ASN A 143 5.19 -40.79 -17.86
CA ASN A 143 6.12 -40.02 -17.01
C ASN A 143 6.57 -38.73 -17.71
N LEU A 144 5.69 -37.74 -17.86
CA LEU A 144 6.11 -36.38 -18.20
C LEU A 144 7.06 -35.85 -17.12
N ASP A 145 8.18 -35.25 -17.50
CA ASP A 145 9.05 -34.55 -16.55
C ASP A 145 8.46 -33.18 -16.17
N LEU A 146 8.93 -32.60 -15.05
CA LEU A 146 8.45 -31.31 -14.56
C LEU A 146 8.67 -30.17 -15.58
N THR A 147 9.73 -30.26 -16.39
CA THR A 147 10.04 -29.30 -17.45
C THR A 147 9.04 -29.32 -18.59
N SER A 148 8.56 -30.50 -18.98
CA SER A 148 7.50 -30.64 -19.99
C SER A 148 6.18 -30.09 -19.47
N LEU A 149 5.85 -30.32 -18.20
CA LEU A 149 4.66 -29.73 -17.59
C LEU A 149 4.73 -28.19 -17.56
N LEU A 150 5.90 -27.62 -17.20
CA LEU A 150 6.13 -26.17 -17.28
C LEU A 150 5.99 -25.66 -18.72
N ALA A 151 6.46 -26.42 -19.71
CA ALA A 151 6.32 -26.07 -21.12
C ALA A 151 4.85 -25.99 -21.54
N GLN A 152 4.05 -27.01 -21.18
CA GLN A 152 2.62 -27.01 -21.44
C GLN A 152 1.95 -25.80 -20.77
N PHE A 153 2.31 -25.53 -19.52
CA PHE A 153 1.79 -24.42 -18.74
C PHE A 153 2.11 -23.05 -19.39
N ALA A 154 3.34 -22.84 -19.86
CA ALA A 154 3.75 -21.63 -20.57
C ALA A 154 2.94 -21.42 -21.86
N ILE A 155 2.72 -22.48 -22.65
CA ILE A 155 1.91 -22.38 -23.88
C ILE A 155 0.46 -22.04 -23.55
N LEU A 156 -0.15 -22.76 -22.61
CA LEU A 156 -1.54 -22.50 -22.19
C LEU A 156 -1.72 -21.07 -21.66
N THR A 157 -0.75 -20.59 -20.89
CA THR A 157 -0.75 -19.23 -20.37
C THR A 157 -0.64 -18.18 -21.48
N GLY A 158 0.24 -18.40 -22.47
CA GLY A 158 0.36 -17.52 -23.63
C GLY A 158 -0.92 -17.47 -24.47
N LEU A 159 -1.59 -18.61 -24.67
CA LEU A 159 -2.90 -18.67 -25.34
C LEU A 159 -3.97 -17.90 -24.56
N LEU A 160 -4.05 -18.13 -23.25
CA LEU A 160 -5.03 -17.49 -22.37
C LEU A 160 -4.87 -15.96 -22.41
N ARG A 161 -3.65 -15.46 -22.21
CA ARG A 161 -3.31 -14.03 -22.28
C ARG A 161 -3.55 -13.44 -23.66
N GLY A 162 -3.22 -14.16 -24.73
CA GLY A 162 -3.43 -13.69 -26.11
C GLY A 162 -4.91 -13.54 -26.44
N VAL A 163 -5.74 -14.50 -26.04
CA VAL A 163 -7.20 -14.45 -26.24
C VAL A 163 -7.82 -13.32 -25.42
N GLU A 164 -7.33 -13.09 -24.19
CA GLU A 164 -7.81 -12.01 -23.33
C GLU A 164 -7.43 -10.63 -23.89
N ALA A 165 -6.19 -10.44 -24.33
CA ALA A 165 -5.75 -9.21 -24.98
C ALA A 165 -6.59 -8.89 -26.22
N ALA A 166 -6.91 -9.91 -27.03
CA ALA A 166 -7.81 -9.76 -28.18
C ALA A 166 -9.24 -9.36 -27.77
N ARG A 167 -9.74 -9.87 -26.64
CA ARG A 167 -11.04 -9.51 -26.08
C ARG A 167 -11.08 -8.04 -25.64
N ILE A 168 -10.05 -7.57 -24.94
CA ILE A 168 -9.94 -6.17 -24.49
C ILE A 168 -9.86 -5.21 -25.68
N LYS A 169 -8.96 -5.51 -26.64
CA LYS A 169 -8.81 -4.73 -27.89
C LYS A 169 -10.13 -4.63 -28.67
N SER A 170 -10.94 -5.68 -28.67
CA SER A 170 -12.26 -5.68 -29.31
C SER A 170 -13.32 -4.82 -28.59
N ASN A 171 -13.12 -4.47 -27.32
CA ASN A 171 -14.05 -3.68 -26.52
C ASN A 171 -13.69 -2.18 -26.51
N GLU A 172 -12.41 -1.81 -26.67
CA GLU A 172 -11.95 -0.41 -26.68
C GLU A 172 -12.18 0.29 -28.03
N ASP A 173 -12.20 -0.48 -29.13
CA ASP A 173 -12.22 0.00 -30.51
C ASP A 173 -13.65 0.36 -31.03
N ASP A 174 -14.49 0.96 -30.20
CA ASP A 174 -15.92 1.16 -30.44
C ASP A 174 -16.25 2.14 -31.60
N GLU A 175 -15.29 2.92 -32.11
CA GLU A 175 -15.58 3.97 -33.11
C GLU A 175 -14.99 3.78 -34.52
N LYS A 176 -13.93 2.99 -34.76
CA LYS A 176 -13.26 3.01 -36.09
C LYS A 176 -12.64 1.73 -36.65
N SER A 177 -12.68 0.57 -35.99
CA SER A 177 -12.03 -0.63 -36.52
C SER A 177 -13.00 -1.81 -36.70
N SER A 178 -12.85 -2.51 -37.83
CA SER A 178 -13.74 -3.57 -38.33
C SER A 178 -13.60 -4.91 -37.58
N TRP A 179 -13.19 -4.88 -36.31
CA TRP A 179 -13.03 -6.08 -35.49
C TRP A 179 -14.39 -6.45 -34.94
N VAL A 180 -15.00 -7.49 -35.51
CA VAL A 180 -16.29 -7.97 -35.04
C VAL A 180 -16.14 -8.48 -33.61
N GLN A 181 -16.98 -8.00 -32.68
CA GLN A 181 -16.98 -8.39 -31.26
C GLN A 181 -16.79 -9.89 -31.08
N LEU A 182 -15.58 -10.30 -30.70
CA LEU A 182 -15.26 -11.68 -30.41
C LEU A 182 -15.85 -12.00 -29.03
N HIS A 183 -16.68 -13.03 -28.93
CA HIS A 183 -17.17 -13.55 -27.65
C HIS A 183 -16.53 -14.92 -27.36
N PRO A 184 -15.21 -14.99 -27.03
CA PRO A 184 -14.51 -16.25 -26.82
C PRO A 184 -14.83 -16.90 -25.46
N SER A 185 -15.96 -16.60 -24.82
CA SER A 185 -16.25 -17.04 -23.44
C SER A 185 -16.19 -18.56 -23.26
N ARG A 186 -16.61 -19.34 -24.26
CA ARG A 186 -16.48 -20.82 -24.25
C ARG A 186 -15.03 -21.28 -24.39
N LEU A 187 -14.26 -20.61 -25.25
CA LEU A 187 -12.86 -20.89 -25.51
C LEU A 187 -12.00 -20.56 -24.28
N MET A 188 -12.26 -19.41 -23.64
CA MET A 188 -11.60 -18.99 -22.40
C MET A 188 -11.83 -20.02 -21.29
N LYS A 189 -13.08 -20.46 -21.09
CA LYS A 189 -13.42 -21.52 -20.12
C LYS A 189 -12.70 -22.84 -20.41
N GLN A 190 -12.55 -23.19 -21.69
CA GLN A 190 -11.84 -24.41 -22.10
C GLN A 190 -10.33 -24.29 -21.81
N LEU A 191 -9.71 -23.17 -22.19
CA LEU A 191 -8.30 -22.90 -21.91
C LEU A 191 -8.03 -22.89 -20.41
N GLN A 192 -8.87 -22.22 -19.64
CA GLN A 192 -8.80 -22.17 -18.19
C GLN A 192 -8.86 -23.59 -17.58
N LYS A 193 -9.81 -24.43 -18.01
CA LYS A 193 -9.90 -25.81 -17.51
C LYS A 193 -8.63 -26.62 -17.79
N SER A 194 -8.03 -26.45 -18.97
CA SER A 194 -6.76 -27.12 -19.30
C SER A 194 -5.59 -26.54 -18.51
N TRP A 195 -5.57 -25.23 -18.32
CA TRP A 195 -4.59 -24.51 -17.53
C TRP A 195 -4.62 -24.95 -16.05
N ASP A 196 -5.81 -25.01 -15.44
CA ASP A 196 -6.03 -25.48 -14.07
C ASP A 196 -5.49 -26.90 -13.88
N LYS A 197 -5.80 -27.82 -14.82
CA LYS A 197 -5.35 -29.21 -14.76
C LYS A 197 -3.82 -29.32 -14.72
N VAL A 198 -3.12 -28.60 -15.60
CA VAL A 198 -1.65 -28.65 -15.68
C VAL A 198 -1.02 -28.01 -14.44
N LEU A 199 -1.59 -26.91 -13.95
CA LEU A 199 -1.08 -26.24 -12.76
C LEU A 199 -1.23 -27.08 -11.49
N ILE A 200 -2.38 -27.75 -11.32
CA ILE A 200 -2.60 -28.69 -10.21
C ILE A 200 -1.57 -29.82 -10.26
N GLU A 201 -1.33 -30.40 -11.44
CA GLU A 201 -0.33 -31.46 -11.61
C GLU A 201 1.10 -30.97 -11.31
N LEU A 202 1.47 -29.77 -11.80
CA LEU A 202 2.74 -29.13 -11.47
C LEU A 202 2.91 -28.94 -9.96
N SER A 203 1.88 -28.38 -9.30
CA SER A 203 1.87 -28.15 -7.87
C SER A 203 2.03 -29.45 -7.09
N ASN A 204 1.23 -30.47 -7.40
CA ASN A 204 1.28 -31.77 -6.71
C ASN A 204 2.66 -32.43 -6.82
N ARG A 205 3.28 -32.39 -8.01
CA ARG A 205 4.61 -32.98 -8.20
C ARG A 205 5.71 -32.18 -7.54
N CYS A 206 5.59 -30.85 -7.51
CA CYS A 206 6.51 -30.01 -6.78
C CYS A 206 6.40 -30.20 -5.26
N VAL A 207 5.21 -30.49 -4.71
CA VAL A 207 4.95 -30.65 -3.27
C VAL A 207 5.32 -32.03 -2.74
N ASN A 208 5.11 -33.10 -3.50
CA ASN A 208 5.32 -34.49 -3.03
C ASN A 208 6.80 -34.88 -2.80
N GLU A 209 7.76 -33.98 -3.06
CA GLU A 209 9.17 -34.20 -2.72
C GLU A 209 9.42 -33.82 -1.24
N GLN A 210 9.75 -34.80 -0.39
CA GLN A 210 10.08 -34.60 1.04
C GLN A 210 11.21 -33.57 1.27
N GLN A 211 12.06 -33.33 0.27
CA GLN A 211 12.91 -32.16 0.15
C GLN A 211 12.82 -31.66 -1.29
N PRO A 212 12.47 -30.39 -1.54
CA PRO A 212 12.40 -29.88 -2.90
C PRO A 212 13.78 -29.97 -3.53
N THR A 213 13.89 -30.72 -4.63
CA THR A 213 15.09 -30.71 -5.45
C THR A 213 15.37 -29.28 -5.92
N TYR A 214 16.64 -28.94 -6.15
CA TYR A 214 17.01 -27.63 -6.72
C TYR A 214 16.18 -27.29 -7.97
N MET A 215 15.94 -28.30 -8.82
CA MET A 215 15.13 -28.15 -10.03
C MET A 215 13.64 -27.92 -9.74
N SER A 216 13.08 -28.55 -8.70
CA SER A 216 11.70 -28.27 -8.25
C SER A 216 11.54 -26.80 -7.87
N ARG A 217 12.49 -26.23 -7.10
CA ARG A 217 12.49 -24.79 -6.77
C ARG A 217 12.53 -23.90 -8.02
N VAL A 218 13.44 -24.18 -8.95
CA VAL A 218 13.57 -23.45 -10.23
C VAL A 218 12.25 -23.45 -11.02
N ILE A 219 11.58 -24.60 -11.06
CA ILE A 219 10.31 -24.76 -11.78
C ILE A 219 9.18 -24.02 -11.07
N ARG A 220 9.13 -24.02 -9.73
CA ARG A 220 8.15 -23.24 -8.96
C ARG A 220 8.27 -21.75 -9.28
N VAL A 221 9.49 -21.19 -9.25
CA VAL A 221 9.73 -19.76 -9.59
C VAL A 221 9.30 -19.45 -11.03
N ALA A 222 9.66 -20.29 -12.00
CA ALA A 222 9.25 -20.11 -13.38
C ALA A 222 7.72 -20.19 -13.54
N THR A 223 7.05 -21.08 -12.80
CA THR A 223 5.59 -21.21 -12.80
C THR A 223 4.94 -19.95 -12.24
N ILE A 224 5.42 -19.40 -11.11
CA ILE A 224 4.96 -18.11 -10.56
C ILE A 224 5.11 -16.98 -11.57
N ALA A 225 6.28 -16.86 -12.20
CA ALA A 225 6.57 -15.79 -13.14
C ALA A 225 5.62 -15.81 -14.36
N VAL A 226 5.19 -17.00 -14.77
CA VAL A 226 4.21 -17.19 -15.84
C VAL A 226 2.78 -16.91 -15.37
N THR A 227 2.43 -17.32 -14.15
CA THR A 227 1.08 -17.13 -13.58
C THR A 227 0.79 -15.68 -13.22
N ALA A 228 1.73 -14.96 -12.63
CA ALA A 228 1.48 -13.66 -11.99
C ALA A 228 0.83 -12.60 -12.92
N PRO A 229 1.21 -12.48 -14.22
CA PRO A 229 0.55 -11.57 -15.15
C PRO A 229 -0.89 -11.95 -15.53
N CYS A 230 -1.40 -13.10 -15.08
CA CYS A 230 -2.76 -13.59 -15.38
C CYS A 230 -3.75 -13.35 -14.25
N ILE A 231 -3.30 -12.87 -13.09
CA ILE A 231 -4.11 -12.82 -11.87
C ILE A 231 -5.40 -12.00 -12.04
N ASP A 232 -5.34 -10.91 -12.82
CA ASP A 232 -6.44 -9.94 -12.93
C ASP A 232 -7.67 -10.45 -13.71
N PHE A 233 -7.54 -11.53 -14.48
CA PHE A 233 -8.64 -12.06 -15.32
C PHE A 233 -8.91 -13.55 -15.11
N LEU A 234 -8.19 -14.21 -14.21
CA LEU A 234 -8.50 -15.57 -13.79
C LEU A 234 -9.65 -15.55 -12.78
N PRO A 235 -10.68 -16.39 -12.93
CA PRO A 235 -11.71 -16.55 -11.93
C PRO A 235 -11.11 -16.98 -10.59
N GLU A 236 -11.59 -16.38 -9.51
CA GLU A 236 -11.21 -16.68 -8.13
C GLU A 236 -11.28 -18.18 -7.82
N LYS A 237 -12.27 -18.89 -8.37
CA LYS A 237 -12.36 -20.36 -8.23
C LYS A 237 -11.13 -21.09 -8.80
N ALA A 238 -10.57 -20.66 -9.93
CA ALA A 238 -9.33 -21.27 -10.43
C ALA A 238 -8.15 -20.94 -9.52
N ILE A 239 -8.15 -19.74 -8.92
CA ILE A 239 -7.15 -19.33 -7.94
C ILE A 239 -7.22 -20.17 -6.66
N ASN A 240 -8.42 -20.52 -6.22
CA ASN A 240 -8.65 -21.28 -4.98
C ASN A 240 -8.32 -22.79 -5.09
N HIS A 241 -8.00 -23.32 -6.29
CA HIS A 241 -7.54 -24.71 -6.44
C HIS A 241 -6.03 -24.87 -6.18
N PHE A 242 -5.31 -23.80 -5.85
CA PHE A 242 -3.86 -23.83 -5.67
C PHE A 242 -3.47 -24.33 -4.27
N GLY A 243 -2.32 -25.01 -4.17
CA GLY A 243 -1.73 -25.36 -2.87
C GLY A 243 -1.08 -24.14 -2.23
N ASP A 244 -1.85 -23.37 -1.47
CA ASP A 244 -1.45 -22.04 -0.95
C ASP A 244 -0.08 -22.03 -0.26
N SER A 245 0.22 -23.05 0.56
CA SER A 245 1.48 -23.11 1.34
C SER A 245 2.72 -23.10 0.45
N MET A 246 2.72 -23.84 -0.66
CA MET A 246 3.86 -23.90 -1.58
C MET A 246 4.12 -22.55 -2.26
N TRP A 247 3.03 -21.84 -2.62
CA TRP A 247 3.11 -20.54 -3.27
C TRP A 247 3.54 -19.48 -2.29
N ILE A 248 2.96 -19.45 -1.09
CA ILE A 248 3.34 -18.53 -0.02
C ILE A 248 4.85 -18.67 0.24
N ASP A 249 5.33 -19.90 0.50
CA ASP A 249 6.75 -20.15 0.74
C ASP A 249 7.62 -19.65 -0.42
N THR A 250 7.27 -20.01 -1.65
CA THR A 250 8.10 -19.68 -2.81
C THR A 250 8.05 -18.18 -3.13
N LEU A 251 6.90 -17.54 -3.07
CA LEU A 251 6.71 -16.10 -3.32
C LEU A 251 7.41 -15.27 -2.26
N VAL A 252 7.27 -15.62 -0.98
CA VAL A 252 7.97 -14.94 0.12
C VAL A 252 9.47 -15.03 -0.08
N CYS A 253 10.01 -16.24 -0.34
CA CYS A 253 11.42 -16.42 -0.63
C CYS A 253 11.86 -15.59 -1.85
N THR A 254 11.07 -15.60 -2.92
CA THR A 254 11.38 -14.90 -4.18
C THR A 254 11.38 -13.38 -3.97
N LEU A 255 10.41 -12.83 -3.25
CA LEU A 255 10.36 -11.39 -2.93
C LEU A 255 11.58 -10.96 -2.09
N PHE A 256 11.93 -11.73 -1.05
CA PHE A 256 13.14 -11.46 -0.28
C PHE A 256 14.43 -11.57 -1.12
N ASP A 257 14.49 -12.52 -2.04
CA ASP A 257 15.63 -12.71 -2.95
C ASP A 257 15.74 -11.56 -3.97
N ILE A 258 14.62 -11.03 -4.46
CA ILE A 258 14.58 -9.83 -5.34
C ILE A 258 15.21 -8.62 -4.64
N PHE A 259 14.84 -8.38 -3.38
CA PHE A 259 15.41 -7.28 -2.58
C PHE A 259 16.78 -7.61 -1.96
N ARG A 260 17.38 -8.75 -2.32
CA ARG A 260 18.72 -9.21 -1.89
C ARG A 260 18.87 -9.39 -0.39
N TYR A 261 17.79 -9.66 0.33
CA TYR A 261 17.85 -9.80 1.79
C TYR A 261 18.61 -11.05 2.25
N ARG A 262 18.48 -12.18 1.53
CA ARG A 262 19.07 -13.48 1.92
C ARG A 262 20.51 -13.68 1.42
N GLN A 263 21.06 -12.78 0.61
CA GLN A 263 22.42 -12.89 0.08
C GLN A 263 23.41 -12.18 1.03
N SER A 264 24.56 -12.84 1.31
CA SER A 264 25.60 -12.54 2.33
C SER A 264 25.44 -11.28 3.20
N SER A 265 25.45 -11.46 4.52
CA SER A 265 25.42 -10.42 5.57
C SER A 265 26.23 -9.16 5.24
N ASP A 266 27.45 -9.36 4.73
CA ASP A 266 28.48 -8.33 4.57
C ASP A 266 28.11 -7.23 3.56
N TYR A 267 27.16 -7.49 2.66
CA TYR A 267 26.75 -6.52 1.64
C TYR A 267 25.72 -5.52 2.17
N PHE A 268 24.79 -5.99 3.00
CA PHE A 268 23.67 -5.19 3.50
C PHE A 268 24.02 -4.45 4.79
N ASP A 269 24.96 -4.94 5.61
CA ASP A 269 25.32 -4.37 6.91
C ASP A 269 25.88 -2.94 6.85
N ASP A 270 26.37 -2.51 5.70
CA ASP A 270 27.02 -1.21 5.50
C ASP A 270 26.35 -0.38 4.38
N LEU A 271 25.07 -0.64 4.08
CA LEU A 271 24.37 -0.16 2.89
C LEU A 271 24.57 1.34 2.61
N PHE A 272 24.55 2.15 3.66
CA PHE A 272 24.64 3.62 3.60
C PHE A 272 25.99 4.21 4.05
N SER A 273 26.96 3.37 4.43
CA SER A 273 28.24 3.82 5.02
C SER A 273 29.11 4.67 4.08
N SER A 274 28.90 4.57 2.76
CA SER A 274 29.63 5.34 1.76
C SER A 274 29.13 6.76 1.57
N ILE A 275 27.96 7.12 2.12
CA ILE A 275 27.39 8.46 1.99
C ILE A 275 28.17 9.44 2.85
N ARG A 276 28.46 10.63 2.31
CA ARG A 276 29.29 11.63 2.98
C ARG A 276 28.65 13.00 2.93
N THR A 277 28.83 13.76 3.99
CA THR A 277 28.50 15.19 4.02
C THR A 277 29.68 15.98 3.47
N SER A 278 29.42 16.84 2.48
CA SER A 278 30.37 17.75 1.86
C SER A 278 29.95 19.21 2.11
N PRO A 279 30.83 20.20 1.85
CA PRO A 279 30.46 21.62 1.92
C PRO A 279 29.37 22.03 0.92
N GLN A 280 29.12 21.23 -0.13
CA GLN A 280 28.13 21.48 -1.17
C GLN A 280 26.80 20.76 -0.91
N GLY A 281 26.75 19.88 0.10
CA GLY A 281 25.59 19.06 0.44
C GLY A 281 25.98 17.61 0.73
N ILE A 282 24.98 16.74 0.79
CA ILE A 282 25.16 15.30 0.95
C ILE A 282 25.47 14.69 -0.41
N LEU A 283 26.61 14.01 -0.49
CA LEU A 283 27.09 13.31 -1.68
C LEU A 283 26.80 11.82 -1.55
N ILE A 284 26.18 11.25 -2.57
CA ILE A 284 26.08 9.81 -2.79
C ILE A 284 27.10 9.43 -3.88
N PRO A 285 28.25 8.82 -3.52
CA PRO A 285 29.26 8.41 -4.49
C PRO A 285 28.72 7.44 -5.53
N GLU A 286 29.32 7.41 -6.73
CA GLU A 286 28.90 6.48 -7.80
C GLU A 286 29.10 5.01 -7.46
N ASP A 287 30.10 4.72 -6.62
CA ASP A 287 30.45 3.40 -6.13
C ASP A 287 29.73 3.04 -4.82
N ALA A 288 28.80 3.88 -4.34
CA ALA A 288 28.09 3.66 -3.09
C ALA A 288 27.34 2.31 -3.05
N LYS A 289 27.45 1.60 -1.92
CA LYS A 289 26.81 0.28 -1.73
C LYS A 289 25.30 0.34 -1.94
N CYS A 290 24.63 1.40 -1.50
CA CYS A 290 23.19 1.61 -1.73
C CYS A 290 22.81 1.70 -3.21
N LEU A 291 23.67 2.25 -4.07
CA LEU A 291 23.42 2.32 -5.51
C LEU A 291 23.69 1.00 -6.20
N GLN A 292 24.73 0.29 -5.77
CA GLN A 292 24.99 -1.06 -6.24
C GLN A 292 23.83 -2.01 -5.86
N TRP A 293 23.28 -1.87 -4.65
CA TRP A 293 22.08 -2.58 -4.21
C TRP A 293 20.88 -2.23 -5.09
N THR A 294 20.59 -0.93 -5.26
CA THR A 294 19.51 -0.43 -6.11
C THR A 294 19.62 -0.98 -7.54
N LYS A 295 20.83 -0.95 -8.11
CA LYS A 295 21.10 -1.52 -9.43
C LYS A 295 20.89 -3.03 -9.46
N SER A 296 21.38 -3.75 -8.46
CA SER A 296 21.22 -5.21 -8.35
C SER A 296 19.77 -5.67 -8.21
N VAL A 297 18.92 -4.84 -7.57
CA VAL A 297 17.47 -5.04 -7.50
C VAL A 297 16.82 -4.74 -8.86
N ASN A 298 17.12 -3.59 -9.46
CA ASN A 298 16.55 -3.19 -10.76
C ASN A 298 16.96 -4.13 -11.91
N ASP A 299 18.20 -4.63 -11.89
CA ASP A 299 18.73 -5.58 -12.86
C ASP A 299 18.18 -7.01 -12.65
N ASN A 300 17.51 -7.27 -11.52
CA ASN A 300 16.85 -8.55 -11.30
C ASN A 300 15.64 -8.67 -12.26
N PRO A 301 15.59 -9.70 -13.14
CA PRO A 301 14.50 -9.84 -14.12
C PRO A 301 13.11 -10.00 -13.49
N LEU A 302 13.06 -10.43 -12.23
CA LEU A 302 11.81 -10.60 -11.47
C LEU A 302 11.31 -9.31 -10.84
N TYR A 303 12.11 -8.23 -10.83
CA TYR A 303 11.73 -6.97 -10.19
C TYR A 303 10.46 -6.36 -10.83
N LEU A 304 10.32 -6.46 -12.15
CA LEU A 304 9.12 -6.03 -12.87
C LEU A 304 7.86 -6.82 -12.49
N LEU A 305 8.02 -7.99 -11.86
CA LEU A 305 6.93 -8.85 -11.40
C LEU A 305 6.63 -8.68 -9.91
N VAL A 306 7.32 -7.80 -9.17
CA VAL A 306 7.05 -7.58 -7.74
C VAL A 306 5.59 -7.23 -7.49
N GLY A 307 5.01 -6.31 -8.25
CA GLY A 307 3.59 -5.96 -8.11
C GLY A 307 2.65 -7.17 -8.30
N PRO A 308 2.71 -7.86 -9.45
CA PRO A 308 1.97 -9.12 -9.66
C PRO A 308 2.24 -10.20 -8.61
N PHE A 309 3.48 -10.37 -8.14
CA PHE A 309 3.85 -11.34 -7.10
C PHE A 309 3.24 -11.01 -5.75
N SER A 310 3.26 -9.73 -5.36
CA SER A 310 2.62 -9.29 -4.12
C SER A 310 1.11 -9.53 -4.14
N ARG A 311 0.45 -9.32 -5.29
CA ARG A 311 -0.99 -9.62 -5.43
C ARG A 311 -1.29 -11.13 -5.40
N LEU A 312 -0.43 -11.95 -6.02
CA LEU A 312 -0.56 -13.40 -5.97
C LEU A 312 -0.33 -13.95 -4.56
N LEU A 313 0.67 -13.42 -3.86
CA LEU A 313 0.95 -13.75 -2.47
C LEU A 313 -0.22 -13.35 -1.58
N ALA A 314 -0.73 -12.11 -1.74
CA ALA A 314 -1.90 -11.62 -1.02
C ALA A 314 -3.12 -12.52 -1.22
N SER A 315 -3.42 -12.92 -2.45
CA SER A 315 -4.56 -13.80 -2.74
C SER A 315 -4.38 -15.19 -2.12
N ALA A 316 -3.18 -15.78 -2.19
CA ALA A 316 -2.89 -17.07 -1.57
C ALA A 316 -2.97 -17.01 -0.03
N LEU A 317 -2.45 -15.94 0.57
CA LEU A 317 -2.55 -15.70 2.01
C LEU A 317 -4.00 -15.54 2.46
N GLN A 318 -4.78 -14.71 1.77
CA GLN A 318 -6.20 -14.49 2.08
C GLN A 318 -6.99 -15.81 2.06
N HIS A 319 -6.87 -16.59 0.97
CA HIS A 319 -7.55 -17.88 0.86
C HIS A 319 -7.13 -18.85 1.99
N ARG A 320 -5.83 -18.95 2.26
CA ARG A 320 -5.29 -19.81 3.33
C ARG A 320 -5.78 -19.37 4.71
N CYS A 321 -5.71 -18.09 5.02
CA CYS A 321 -6.11 -17.52 6.31
C CYS A 321 -7.63 -17.62 6.54
N LEU A 322 -8.45 -17.64 5.47
CA LEU A 322 -9.90 -17.84 5.57
C LEU A 322 -10.30 -19.25 6.01
N VAL A 323 -9.49 -20.27 5.72
CA VAL A 323 -9.85 -21.68 5.97
C VAL A 323 -9.23 -22.29 7.24
N ILE A 324 -8.20 -21.68 7.81
CA ILE A 324 -7.50 -22.17 9.00
C ILE A 324 -8.05 -21.58 10.31
N SER A 325 -7.69 -22.12 11.47
CA SER A 325 -8.08 -21.55 12.76
C SER A 325 -7.23 -20.30 13.11
N PRO A 326 -7.67 -19.45 14.07
CA PRO A 326 -6.86 -18.30 14.51
C PRO A 326 -5.46 -18.71 15.00
N THR A 327 -5.34 -19.83 15.70
CA THR A 327 -4.06 -20.34 16.22
C THR A 327 -3.15 -20.82 15.07
N ASP A 328 -3.69 -21.58 14.12
CA ASP A 328 -2.92 -22.02 12.95
C ASP A 328 -2.46 -20.82 12.10
N MET A 329 -3.26 -19.75 12.05
CA MET A 329 -2.90 -18.52 11.34
C MET A 329 -1.73 -17.79 12.01
N GLU A 330 -1.72 -17.73 13.34
CA GLU A 330 -0.59 -17.18 14.10
C GLU A 330 0.67 -18.05 13.95
N GLU A 331 0.53 -19.38 13.85
CA GLU A 331 1.66 -20.26 13.56
C GLU A 331 2.23 -20.03 12.15
N GLU A 332 1.37 -20.00 11.12
CA GLU A 332 1.79 -19.82 9.71
C GLU A 332 2.42 -18.44 9.46
N VAL A 333 1.83 -17.37 10.01
CA VAL A 333 2.26 -15.99 9.75
C VAL A 333 3.28 -15.50 10.79
N GLY A 334 3.14 -15.92 12.06
CA GLY A 334 3.79 -15.34 13.23
C GLY A 334 4.88 -16.18 13.92
N GLU A 335 5.10 -17.47 13.63
CA GLU A 335 6.03 -18.28 14.45
C GLU A 335 7.47 -17.72 14.52
N ARG A 336 7.93 -17.61 15.77
CA ARG A 336 8.86 -16.62 16.35
C ARG A 336 10.28 -16.48 15.80
N ARG A 337 10.68 -17.15 14.70
CA ARG A 337 12.00 -16.89 14.05
C ARG A 337 12.03 -17.12 12.54
N THR A 338 11.07 -17.85 11.98
CA THR A 338 11.03 -18.29 10.57
C THR A 338 9.72 -17.92 9.84
N GLY A 339 8.69 -17.48 10.57
CA GLY A 339 7.43 -17.01 9.97
C GLY A 339 7.59 -15.74 9.12
N LEU A 340 6.57 -15.46 8.32
CA LEU A 340 6.54 -14.33 7.39
C LEU A 340 6.73 -12.98 8.10
N PHE A 341 5.96 -12.72 9.17
CA PHE A 341 5.99 -11.43 9.87
C PHE A 341 7.32 -11.19 10.60
N PRO A 342 7.89 -12.16 11.35
CA PRO A 342 9.23 -12.01 11.91
C PRO A 342 10.32 -11.75 10.87
N ALA A 343 10.20 -12.34 9.66
CA ALA A 343 11.16 -12.09 8.58
C ALA A 343 11.02 -10.66 8.03
N LEU A 344 9.79 -10.17 7.85
CA LEU A 344 9.50 -8.80 7.45
C LEU A 344 10.00 -7.80 8.48
N LEU A 345 9.69 -8.01 9.76
CA LEU A 345 10.13 -7.16 10.86
C LEU A 345 11.65 -7.09 10.95
N ARG A 346 12.35 -8.23 10.90
CA ARG A 346 13.82 -8.24 10.93
C ARG A 346 14.43 -7.47 9.77
N PHE A 347 13.86 -7.63 8.58
CA PHE A 347 14.32 -6.93 7.39
C PHE A 347 14.08 -5.43 7.48
N SER A 348 12.86 -5.01 7.86
CA SER A 348 12.51 -3.60 7.98
C SER A 348 13.30 -2.91 9.10
N SER A 349 13.41 -3.52 10.29
CA SER A 349 14.20 -2.96 11.39
C SER A 349 15.69 -2.79 11.04
N LYS A 350 16.26 -3.73 10.28
CA LYS A 350 17.65 -3.60 9.80
C LYS A 350 17.79 -2.43 8.83
N LEU A 351 16.86 -2.30 7.88
CA LEU A 351 16.86 -1.20 6.93
C LEU A 351 16.70 0.15 7.63
N ASP A 352 15.78 0.25 8.59
CA ASP A 352 15.55 1.42 9.43
C ASP A 352 16.80 1.84 10.22
N THR A 353 17.44 0.89 10.91
CA THR A 353 18.67 1.15 11.67
C THR A 353 19.76 1.74 10.77
N LEU A 354 19.94 1.17 9.58
CA LEU A 354 20.93 1.64 8.61
C LEU A 354 20.56 3.01 8.03
N TRP A 355 19.28 3.24 7.72
CA TRP A 355 18.80 4.51 7.20
C TRP A 355 18.99 5.62 8.22
N CYS A 356 18.50 5.41 9.45
CA CYS A 356 18.57 6.37 10.56
C CYS A 356 20.00 6.71 10.99
N ALA A 357 20.96 5.82 10.74
CA ALA A 357 22.39 6.08 10.95
C ALA A 357 23.06 6.84 9.79
N SER A 358 22.37 7.02 8.66
CA SER A 358 22.94 7.63 7.47
C SER A 358 22.81 9.16 7.45
N PRO A 359 23.68 9.89 6.72
CA PRO A 359 23.51 11.33 6.51
C PRO A 359 22.26 11.72 5.72
N LEU A 360 21.58 10.77 5.05
CA LEU A 360 20.33 11.04 4.33
C LEU A 360 19.11 11.10 5.25
N ALA A 361 19.23 10.60 6.48
CA ALA A 361 18.15 10.59 7.44
C ALA A 361 17.70 12.02 7.77
N GLY A 362 16.47 12.37 7.38
CA GLY A 362 15.90 13.71 7.60
C GLY A 362 16.49 14.81 6.72
N ALA A 363 17.31 14.46 5.73
CA ALA A 363 17.86 15.43 4.79
C ALA A 363 16.81 15.86 3.77
N SER A 364 16.62 17.17 3.62
CA SER A 364 15.82 17.76 2.56
C SER A 364 16.47 17.59 1.19
N LYS A 365 15.67 17.69 0.13
CA LYS A 365 16.15 17.56 -1.25
C LYS A 365 17.20 18.63 -1.61
N GLU A 366 17.10 19.81 -1.00
CA GLU A 366 18.01 20.94 -1.16
C GLU A 366 19.37 20.70 -0.50
N GLU A 367 19.43 19.89 0.55
CA GLU A 367 20.66 19.52 1.25
C GLU A 367 21.45 18.42 0.51
N VAL A 368 20.82 17.75 -0.45
CA VAL A 368 21.44 16.73 -1.30
C VAL A 368 22.03 17.37 -2.56
N GLU A 369 23.30 17.07 -2.84
CA GLU A 369 23.97 17.60 -4.03
C GLU A 369 23.22 17.25 -5.32
N ALA A 370 23.16 18.17 -6.28
CA ALA A 370 22.43 17.99 -7.53
C ALA A 370 22.83 16.71 -8.31
N ALA A 371 24.12 16.33 -8.28
CA ALA A 371 24.63 15.10 -8.88
C ALA A 371 24.12 13.82 -8.20
N SER A 372 23.67 13.91 -6.95
CA SER A 372 23.15 12.81 -6.14
C SER A 372 21.63 12.70 -6.18
N GLN A 373 20.91 13.72 -6.64
CA GLN A 373 19.44 13.75 -6.62
C GLN A 373 18.81 12.64 -7.48
N GLU A 374 19.33 12.38 -8.69
CA GLU A 374 18.85 11.28 -9.55
C GLU A 374 19.12 9.91 -8.92
N ARG A 375 20.26 9.78 -8.22
CA ARG A 375 20.67 8.55 -7.51
C ARG A 375 19.74 8.27 -6.34
N LEU A 376 19.40 9.31 -5.57
CA LEU A 376 18.44 9.25 -4.48
C LEU A 376 17.02 8.89 -5.00
N GLN A 377 16.60 9.47 -6.12
CA GLN A 377 15.31 9.14 -6.76
C GLN A 377 15.22 7.64 -7.11
N SER A 378 16.30 7.06 -7.63
CA SER A 378 16.37 5.62 -7.96
C SER A 378 16.26 4.74 -6.71
N LEU A 379 16.98 5.11 -5.63
CA LEU A 379 16.90 4.44 -4.33
C LEU A 379 15.46 4.48 -3.77
N TRP A 380 14.83 5.66 -3.79
CA TRP A 380 13.44 5.83 -3.36
C TRP A 380 12.44 4.99 -4.17
N SER A 381 12.68 4.79 -5.47
CA SER A 381 11.84 3.92 -6.30
C SER A 381 11.84 2.47 -5.80
N VAL A 382 13.01 1.96 -5.41
CA VAL A 382 13.16 0.61 -4.85
C VAL A 382 12.48 0.53 -3.47
N LEU A 383 12.71 1.51 -2.60
CA LEU A 383 12.08 1.57 -1.27
C LEU A 383 10.55 1.64 -1.32
N LYS A 384 9.98 2.43 -2.24
CA LYS A 384 8.53 2.47 -2.46
C LYS A 384 7.96 1.15 -2.96
N THR A 385 8.68 0.48 -3.87
CA THR A 385 8.27 -0.83 -4.38
C THR A 385 8.32 -1.89 -3.28
N LEU A 386 9.30 -1.80 -2.40
CA LEU A 386 9.39 -2.63 -1.21
C LEU A 386 8.20 -2.38 -0.26
N LEU A 387 7.94 -1.12 0.11
CA LEU A 387 6.81 -0.76 0.97
C LEU A 387 5.48 -1.26 0.40
N PHE A 388 5.29 -1.12 -0.91
CA PHE A 388 4.11 -1.66 -1.61
C PHE A 388 4.01 -3.18 -1.44
N ALA A 389 5.10 -3.93 -1.66
CA ALA A 389 5.09 -5.38 -1.55
C ALA A 389 4.78 -5.86 -0.12
N VAL A 390 5.37 -5.21 0.89
CA VAL A 390 5.08 -5.48 2.30
C VAL A 390 3.62 -5.14 2.62
N THR A 391 3.15 -3.95 2.24
CA THR A 391 1.79 -3.49 2.51
C THR A 391 0.73 -4.40 1.89
N MET A 392 0.93 -4.87 0.66
CA MET A 392 0.00 -5.82 0.03
C MET A 392 -0.09 -7.14 0.78
N THR A 393 1.04 -7.60 1.31
CA THR A 393 1.10 -8.83 2.12
C THR A 393 0.31 -8.65 3.41
N LEU A 394 0.51 -7.51 4.10
CA LEU A 394 -0.20 -7.18 5.34
C LEU A 394 -1.71 -6.96 5.09
N ASP A 395 -2.09 -6.32 3.99
CA ASP A 395 -3.51 -6.07 3.61
C ASP A 395 -4.30 -7.37 3.52
N SER A 396 -3.76 -8.39 2.87
CA SER A 396 -4.44 -9.69 2.75
C SER A 396 -4.73 -10.37 4.09
N VAL A 397 -3.81 -10.22 5.05
CA VAL A 397 -3.92 -10.80 6.38
C VAL A 397 -4.92 -9.99 7.22
N ILE A 398 -4.81 -8.65 7.21
CA ILE A 398 -5.71 -7.75 7.94
C ILE A 398 -7.15 -7.85 7.42
N GLU A 399 -7.35 -7.86 6.10
CA GLU A 399 -8.68 -8.00 5.50
C GLU A 399 -9.36 -9.30 5.94
N THR A 400 -8.61 -10.41 5.98
CA THR A 400 -9.11 -11.70 6.48
C THR A 400 -9.48 -11.63 7.96
N ILE A 401 -8.66 -10.97 8.78
CA ILE A 401 -8.95 -10.80 10.21
C ILE A 401 -10.20 -9.96 10.42
N VAL A 402 -10.32 -8.82 9.73
CA VAL A 402 -11.49 -7.94 9.80
C VAL A 402 -12.78 -8.69 9.44
N GLU A 403 -12.75 -9.52 8.39
CA GLU A 403 -13.91 -10.34 7.98
C GLU A 403 -14.29 -11.40 9.03
N ARG A 404 -13.31 -11.92 9.78
CA ARG A 404 -13.51 -13.01 10.75
C ARG A 404 -13.65 -12.53 12.20
N CYS A 405 -13.41 -11.25 12.48
CA CYS A 405 -13.60 -10.67 13.79
C CYS A 405 -15.07 -10.76 14.23
N PRO A 406 -15.35 -11.12 15.49
CA PRO A 406 -16.71 -11.17 15.99
C PRO A 406 -17.38 -9.79 15.95
N SER A 407 -18.66 -9.78 15.58
CA SER A 407 -19.51 -8.59 15.57
C SER A 407 -20.90 -8.95 16.11
N PRO A 408 -21.41 -8.29 17.18
CA PRO A 408 -20.78 -7.18 17.90
C PRO A 408 -19.58 -7.61 18.76
N SER A 409 -18.68 -6.67 19.04
CA SER A 409 -17.59 -6.87 20.01
C SER A 409 -18.16 -6.90 21.43
N GLU A 410 -17.82 -7.94 22.18
CA GLU A 410 -18.17 -8.08 23.60
C GLU A 410 -16.93 -7.77 24.44
N ILE A 411 -17.11 -6.99 25.52
CA ILE A 411 -16.05 -6.58 26.44
C ILE A 411 -16.24 -7.32 27.77
N TYR A 412 -15.15 -7.86 28.30
CA TYR A 412 -15.09 -8.59 29.56
C TYR A 412 -14.17 -7.89 30.54
N ASP A 413 -14.71 -7.60 31.73
CA ASP A 413 -13.94 -6.98 32.81
C ASP A 413 -12.77 -7.87 33.25
N PRO A 414 -11.64 -7.25 33.65
CA PRO A 414 -10.47 -8.00 34.09
C PRO A 414 -10.76 -8.77 35.39
N PRO A 415 -10.19 -9.98 35.57
CA PRO A 415 -10.27 -10.70 36.84
C PRO A 415 -9.65 -9.88 37.97
N LYS A 416 -10.31 -9.82 39.13
CA LYS A 416 -9.89 -8.99 40.28
C LYS A 416 -8.50 -9.30 40.84
N ASP A 417 -8.00 -10.51 40.60
CA ASP A 417 -6.72 -11.00 41.13
C ASP A 417 -5.61 -11.03 40.06
N LEU A 418 -5.84 -10.46 38.86
CA LEU A 418 -4.84 -10.47 37.79
C LEU A 418 -3.79 -9.37 38.01
N GLU A 419 -2.52 -9.76 38.05
CA GLU A 419 -1.40 -8.82 38.12
C GLU A 419 -1.10 -8.19 36.75
N SER A 420 -0.71 -6.92 36.76
CA SER A 420 -0.32 -6.19 35.55
C SER A 420 1.00 -6.69 34.98
N LYS A 421 1.04 -6.86 33.65
CA LYS A 421 2.28 -7.15 32.91
C LYS A 421 3.08 -5.90 32.54
N THR A 422 2.42 -4.74 32.46
CA THR A 422 2.99 -3.49 31.92
C THR A 422 3.30 -2.46 33.01
N GLY A 423 2.92 -2.74 34.26
CA GLY A 423 2.96 -1.77 35.35
C GLY A 423 1.76 -0.82 35.41
N TYR A 424 0.84 -0.91 34.45
CA TYR A 424 -0.42 -0.14 34.41
C TYR A 424 -1.62 -0.99 34.85
N PRO A 425 -2.75 -0.39 35.24
CA PRO A 425 -3.95 -1.14 35.58
C PRO A 425 -4.34 -2.15 34.48
N VAL A 426 -4.72 -3.36 34.87
CA VAL A 426 -5.24 -4.36 33.93
C VAL A 426 -6.55 -3.84 33.35
N MET A 427 -6.68 -3.91 32.03
CA MET A 427 -7.83 -3.39 31.30
C MET A 427 -8.80 -4.51 30.87
N PRO A 428 -10.04 -4.17 30.49
CA PRO A 428 -10.96 -5.12 29.90
C PRO A 428 -10.40 -5.77 28.63
N THR A 429 -10.83 -7.00 28.38
CA THR A 429 -10.51 -7.77 27.18
C THR A 429 -11.75 -7.97 26.33
N SER A 430 -11.61 -8.48 25.12
CA SER A 430 -12.71 -8.69 24.19
C SER A 430 -12.92 -10.15 23.80
N ASN A 431 -14.00 -10.42 23.08
CA ASN A 431 -14.21 -11.70 22.40
C ASN A 431 -13.37 -11.89 21.14
N THR A 432 -12.54 -10.91 20.76
CA THR A 432 -11.61 -11.03 19.62
C THR A 432 -10.56 -12.10 19.94
N PRO A 433 -10.35 -13.11 19.07
CA PRO A 433 -9.35 -14.13 19.30
C PRO A 433 -7.95 -13.54 19.53
N LEU A 434 -7.30 -13.91 20.63
CA LEU A 434 -5.95 -13.44 20.99
C LEU A 434 -4.92 -13.61 19.85
N PRO A 435 -4.90 -14.74 19.09
CA PRO A 435 -4.02 -14.87 17.94
C PRO A 435 -4.19 -13.75 16.89
N TYR A 436 -5.42 -13.29 16.65
CA TYR A 436 -5.66 -12.15 15.74
C TYR A 436 -5.08 -10.86 16.30
N LEU A 437 -5.27 -10.59 17.59
CA LEU A 437 -4.72 -9.41 18.25
C LEU A 437 -3.18 -9.39 18.20
N HIS A 438 -2.52 -10.54 18.36
CA HIS A 438 -1.06 -10.64 18.20
C HIS A 438 -0.61 -10.36 16.77
N ILE A 439 -1.25 -10.96 15.77
CA ILE A 439 -0.91 -10.75 14.35
C ILE A 439 -1.10 -9.27 13.98
N VAL A 440 -2.20 -8.65 14.40
CA VAL A 440 -2.47 -7.23 14.13
C VAL A 440 -1.47 -6.32 14.87
N THR A 441 -1.08 -6.69 16.09
CA THR A 441 0.01 -6.02 16.82
C THR A 441 1.33 -6.09 16.06
N ASP A 442 1.66 -7.24 15.48
CA ASP A 442 2.87 -7.40 14.65
C ASP A 442 2.82 -6.52 13.39
N VAL A 443 1.65 -6.30 12.77
CA VAL A 443 1.49 -5.37 11.65
C VAL A 443 1.92 -3.95 12.05
N ILE A 444 1.46 -3.46 13.20
CA ILE A 444 1.85 -2.13 13.71
C ILE A 444 3.36 -2.07 14.01
N HIS A 445 3.96 -3.15 14.50
CA HIS A 445 5.40 -3.23 14.72
C HIS A 445 6.21 -3.30 13.42
N ILE A 446 5.68 -3.90 12.35
CA ILE A 446 6.33 -3.95 11.02
C ILE A 446 6.32 -2.58 10.35
N TYR A 447 5.25 -1.80 10.53
CA TYR A 447 5.15 -0.46 9.97
C TYR A 447 6.03 0.59 10.66
N LEU A 448 6.29 0.46 11.95
CA LEU A 448 7.20 1.36 12.70
C LEU A 448 8.55 1.59 11.96
N PRO A 449 9.36 0.57 11.64
CA PRO A 449 10.64 0.74 10.93
C PRO A 449 10.49 1.07 9.43
N LEU A 450 9.27 1.06 8.87
CA LEU A 450 9.02 1.48 7.49
C LEU A 450 8.46 2.90 7.40
N TYR A 451 8.14 3.52 8.54
CA TYR A 451 7.47 4.81 8.60
C TYR A 451 8.29 5.94 7.93
N PHE A 452 9.62 5.84 7.92
CA PHE A 452 10.49 6.77 7.20
C PHE A 452 10.25 6.86 5.69
N ILE A 453 9.67 5.80 5.10
CA ILE A 453 9.30 5.82 3.68
C ILE A 453 7.99 6.60 3.50
N THR A 454 7.02 6.40 4.38
CA THR A 454 5.72 7.10 4.29
C THR A 454 5.80 8.56 4.72
N SER A 455 6.68 8.91 5.66
CA SER A 455 6.87 10.29 6.10
C SER A 455 7.43 11.17 4.96
N GLU A 456 8.37 10.65 4.17
CA GLU A 456 9.03 11.40 3.08
C GLU A 456 8.06 11.85 1.98
N PHE A 457 7.06 11.03 1.63
CA PHE A 457 6.14 11.32 0.52
C PHE A 457 4.74 11.76 0.98
N GLY A 458 4.49 11.79 2.29
CA GLY A 458 3.16 11.94 2.85
C GLY A 458 2.26 10.72 2.60
N LEU A 459 1.10 10.70 3.26
CA LEU A 459 0.15 9.58 3.19
C LEU A 459 -0.75 9.60 1.94
N ASP A 460 -0.86 10.73 1.25
CA ASP A 460 -1.78 10.96 0.11
C ASP A 460 -1.45 10.13 -1.15
N GLY A 461 -0.33 9.40 -1.14
CA GLY A 461 0.07 8.44 -2.19
C GLY A 461 -0.02 6.97 -1.80
N PHE A 462 -0.39 6.65 -0.55
CA PHE A 462 -0.34 5.29 0.00
C PHE A 462 -1.68 4.85 0.58
N GLU A 463 -2.75 4.92 -0.21
CA GLU A 463 -4.11 4.55 0.21
C GLU A 463 -4.22 3.14 0.79
N ILE A 464 -3.51 2.15 0.23
CA ILE A 464 -3.50 0.79 0.78
C ILE A 464 -2.82 0.77 2.15
N TYR A 465 -1.71 1.48 2.34
CA TYR A 465 -1.06 1.58 3.66
C TYR A 465 -2.02 2.16 4.70
N ARG A 466 -2.72 3.26 4.36
CA ARG A 466 -3.72 3.88 5.25
C ARG A 466 -4.83 2.90 5.60
N LYS A 467 -5.39 2.20 4.60
CA LYS A 467 -6.40 1.15 4.80
C LYS A 467 -5.90 0.13 5.83
N VAL A 468 -4.73 -0.46 5.61
CA VAL A 468 -4.18 -1.49 6.49
C VAL A 468 -3.90 -0.95 7.89
N PHE A 469 -3.28 0.22 8.00
CA PHE A 469 -2.94 0.87 9.26
C PHE A 469 -4.19 1.15 10.11
N TYR A 470 -5.20 1.80 9.55
CA TYR A 470 -6.44 2.11 10.29
C TYR A 470 -7.30 0.87 10.53
N SER A 471 -7.34 -0.11 9.61
CA SER A 471 -8.03 -1.38 9.85
C SER A 471 -7.37 -2.19 10.97
N ALA A 472 -6.03 -2.18 11.07
CA ALA A 472 -5.33 -2.79 12.18
C ALA A 472 -5.68 -2.11 13.51
N LEU A 473 -5.67 -0.77 13.55
CA LEU A 473 -6.03 -0.03 14.76
C LEU A 473 -7.50 -0.21 15.16
N ASP A 474 -8.44 -0.31 14.20
CA ASP A 474 -9.86 -0.61 14.47
C ASP A 474 -10.08 -2.01 15.07
N VAL A 475 -9.26 -2.99 14.68
CA VAL A 475 -9.31 -4.32 15.30
C VAL A 475 -8.73 -4.28 16.72
N LEU A 476 -7.63 -3.55 16.92
CA LEU A 476 -6.97 -3.43 18.23
C LEU A 476 -7.81 -2.65 19.24
N SER A 477 -8.46 -1.55 18.83
CA SER A 477 -9.30 -0.72 19.71
C SER A 477 -10.48 -1.47 20.33
N ARG A 478 -10.85 -2.64 19.79
CA ARG A 478 -11.85 -3.54 20.38
C ARG A 478 -11.36 -4.19 21.68
N ASP A 479 -10.05 -4.21 21.93
CA ASP A 479 -9.42 -4.86 23.09
C ASP A 479 -8.50 -3.87 23.85
N PRO A 480 -9.02 -3.20 24.88
CA PRO A 480 -8.28 -2.21 25.68
C PRO A 480 -6.97 -2.72 26.33
N GLU A 481 -6.96 -3.97 26.78
CA GLU A 481 -5.75 -4.61 27.34
C GLU A 481 -4.65 -4.77 26.28
N THR A 482 -5.00 -5.17 25.06
CA THR A 482 -4.05 -5.24 23.95
C THR A 482 -3.56 -3.84 23.56
N CYS A 483 -4.43 -2.83 23.53
CA CYS A 483 -4.04 -1.43 23.28
C CYS A 483 -3.00 -0.97 24.30
N THR A 484 -3.24 -1.25 25.57
CA THR A 484 -2.32 -0.92 26.68
C THR A 484 -0.97 -1.62 26.50
N GLN A 485 -0.95 -2.90 26.13
CA GLN A 485 0.29 -3.64 25.88
C GLN A 485 1.05 -3.09 24.66
N LEU A 486 0.34 -2.76 23.58
CA LEU A 486 0.94 -2.18 22.37
C LEU A 486 1.58 -0.82 22.64
N ILE A 487 0.86 0.10 23.28
CA ILE A 487 1.39 1.44 23.59
C ILE A 487 2.62 1.34 24.50
N ALA A 488 2.57 0.47 25.52
CA ALA A 488 3.73 0.24 26.38
C ALA A 488 4.93 -0.32 25.60
N ALA A 489 4.70 -1.27 24.67
CA ALA A 489 5.74 -1.84 23.83
C ALA A 489 6.36 -0.79 22.88
N LEU A 490 5.55 -0.02 22.16
CA LEU A 490 6.05 1.03 21.26
C LEU A 490 6.79 2.15 22.00
N ALA A 491 6.30 2.53 23.19
CA ALA A 491 7.00 3.50 24.03
C ALA A 491 8.36 2.97 24.49
N SER A 492 8.47 1.69 24.84
CA SER A 492 9.75 1.09 25.25
C SER A 492 10.81 1.16 24.13
N ILE A 493 10.38 0.99 22.87
CA ILE A 493 11.25 1.13 21.68
C ILE A 493 11.66 2.60 21.49
N THR A 494 10.71 3.52 21.62
CA THR A 494 10.92 4.95 21.39
C THR A 494 11.83 5.58 22.44
N LEU A 495 11.67 5.19 23.70
CA LEU A 495 12.42 5.74 24.83
C LEU A 495 13.85 5.17 24.94
N ASP A 496 14.11 3.99 24.39
CA ASP A 496 15.41 3.28 24.47
C ASP A 496 16.01 3.27 25.89
N GLY A 497 15.16 2.99 26.88
CA GLY A 497 15.53 2.95 28.31
C GLY A 497 15.57 4.31 29.02
N SER A 498 15.33 5.42 28.32
CA SER A 498 15.21 6.76 28.92
C SER A 498 13.85 6.96 29.60
N SER A 499 13.78 7.88 30.56
CA SER A 499 12.48 8.34 31.07
C SER A 499 11.80 9.27 30.05
N PRO A 500 10.46 9.27 29.93
CA PRO A 500 9.74 10.27 29.13
C PRO A 500 10.11 11.72 29.46
N SER A 501 10.44 11.99 30.73
CA SER A 501 10.84 13.33 31.20
C SER A 501 12.23 13.77 30.74
N GLU A 502 13.06 12.83 30.27
CA GLU A 502 14.45 13.08 29.85
C GLU A 502 14.57 13.31 28.34
N LEU A 503 13.45 13.18 27.62
CA LEU A 503 13.39 13.39 26.18
C LEU A 503 13.77 14.84 25.81
N SER A 504 14.82 14.97 25.02
CA SER A 504 15.29 16.26 24.51
C SER A 504 15.13 16.31 23.00
N VAL A 505 14.24 17.18 22.52
CA VAL A 505 13.99 17.38 21.08
C VAL A 505 15.27 17.79 20.34
N ARG A 506 16.14 18.59 20.95
CA ARG A 506 17.32 19.15 20.28
C ARG A 506 18.49 18.21 20.12
N ASN A 507 18.56 17.17 20.96
CA ASN A 507 19.70 16.25 21.01
C ASN A 507 19.36 14.87 20.46
N ALA A 508 18.09 14.60 20.17
CA ALA A 508 17.66 13.35 19.59
C ALA A 508 18.07 13.26 18.11
N GLY A 509 18.43 12.05 17.68
CA GLY A 509 18.68 11.77 16.27
C GLY A 509 17.39 11.62 15.47
N TYR A 510 17.50 11.64 14.14
CA TYR A 510 16.35 11.46 13.24
C TYR A 510 15.51 10.22 13.58
N GLY A 511 16.16 9.07 13.82
CA GLY A 511 15.49 7.82 14.18
C GLY A 511 14.55 7.96 15.37
N HIS A 512 15.01 8.62 16.44
CA HIS A 512 14.19 8.87 17.62
C HIS A 512 12.96 9.73 17.30
N HIS A 513 13.15 10.80 16.51
CA HIS A 513 12.04 11.68 16.13
C HIS A 513 10.99 10.97 15.29
N ILE A 514 11.42 10.19 14.31
CA ILE A 514 10.49 9.53 13.40
C ILE A 514 9.73 8.39 14.09
N HIS A 515 10.40 7.63 14.96
CA HIS A 515 9.75 6.60 15.77
C HIS A 515 8.80 7.21 16.80
N THR A 516 9.16 8.35 17.40
CA THR A 516 8.25 9.08 18.29
C THR A 516 7.03 9.60 17.52
N THR A 517 7.22 10.12 16.32
CA THR A 517 6.12 10.58 15.47
C THR A 517 5.16 9.43 15.15
N TYR A 518 5.68 8.26 14.78
CA TYR A 518 4.87 7.06 14.57
C TYR A 518 4.13 6.62 15.84
N PHE A 519 4.82 6.60 16.98
CA PHE A 519 4.21 6.31 18.27
C PHE A 519 3.03 7.24 18.56
N LEU A 520 3.19 8.54 18.32
CA LEU A 520 2.13 9.53 18.53
C LEU A 520 0.95 9.32 17.58
N LEU A 521 1.19 8.93 16.31
CA LEU A 521 0.12 8.57 15.37
C LEU A 521 -0.70 7.37 15.86
N VAL A 522 -0.04 6.35 16.43
CA VAL A 522 -0.72 5.18 17.02
C VAL A 522 -1.46 5.58 18.29
N ALA A 523 -0.80 6.35 19.17
CA ALA A 523 -1.39 6.81 20.43
C ALA A 523 -2.62 7.67 20.21
N GLU A 524 -2.63 8.54 19.20
CA GLU A 524 -3.78 9.35 18.83
C GLU A 524 -5.02 8.49 18.61
N GLN A 525 -4.90 7.36 17.92
CA GLN A 525 -6.05 6.52 17.60
C GLN A 525 -6.52 5.65 18.78
N LEU A 526 -5.63 5.34 19.73
CA LEU A 526 -5.90 4.40 20.83
C LEU A 526 -6.05 5.06 22.21
N VAL A 527 -5.88 6.38 22.32
CA VAL A 527 -5.88 7.06 23.64
C VAL A 527 -7.21 6.94 24.39
N GLY A 528 -8.32 6.66 23.68
CA GLY A 528 -9.61 6.37 24.28
C GLY A 528 -9.71 5.00 24.96
N ASP A 529 -8.82 4.07 24.60
CA ASP A 529 -8.87 2.66 25.00
C ASP A 529 -7.75 2.25 25.96
N VAL A 530 -6.97 3.22 26.46
CA VAL A 530 -5.86 3.00 27.42
C VAL A 530 -6.19 3.55 28.81
N PRO A 531 -5.56 3.04 29.89
CA PRO A 531 -5.81 3.54 31.23
C PRO A 531 -5.32 4.98 31.40
N GLU A 532 -6.04 5.77 32.19
CA GLU A 532 -5.69 7.17 32.51
C GLU A 532 -4.27 7.32 33.08
N ALA A 533 -3.83 6.37 33.91
CA ALA A 533 -2.47 6.35 34.44
C ALA A 533 -1.39 6.32 33.32
N MET A 534 -1.66 5.65 32.20
CA MET A 534 -0.75 5.63 31.05
C MET A 534 -0.77 6.97 30.30
N ILE A 535 -1.92 7.64 30.22
CA ILE A 535 -2.02 8.97 29.63
C ILE A 535 -1.10 9.94 30.38
N ASP A 536 -1.24 9.99 31.71
CA ASP A 536 -0.53 10.96 32.54
C ASP A 536 0.96 10.64 32.74
N GLN A 537 1.32 9.36 32.84
CA GLN A 537 2.69 8.94 33.17
C GLN A 537 3.55 8.65 31.94
N LEU A 538 2.94 8.44 30.77
CA LEU A 538 3.66 8.03 29.56
C LEU A 538 3.34 8.91 28.36
N ILE A 539 2.07 8.94 27.92
CA ILE A 539 1.70 9.58 26.64
C ILE A 539 1.90 11.09 26.69
N LEU A 540 1.34 11.78 27.69
CA LEU A 540 1.49 13.23 27.85
C LEU A 540 2.95 13.65 28.06
N PRO A 541 3.74 12.96 28.91
CA PRO A 541 5.17 13.20 29.02
C PRO A 541 5.94 13.05 27.71
N ILE A 542 5.58 12.10 26.83
CA ILE A 542 6.20 11.97 25.50
C ILE A 542 5.76 13.11 24.56
N CYS A 543 4.50 13.56 24.63
CA CYS A 543 4.01 14.68 23.81
C CYS A 543 4.70 16.01 24.17
N ARG A 544 4.92 16.26 25.46
CA ARG A 544 5.29 17.58 25.98
C ARG A 544 6.52 18.22 25.33
N PRO A 545 7.67 17.52 25.16
CA PRO A 545 8.84 18.11 24.52
C PRO A 545 8.56 18.62 23.11
N TYR A 546 7.74 17.91 22.33
CA TYR A 546 7.40 18.26 20.95
C TYR A 546 6.33 19.34 20.85
N LEU A 547 5.48 19.47 21.87
CA LEU A 547 4.57 20.61 22.01
C LEU A 547 5.34 21.90 22.38
N GLU A 548 6.39 21.80 23.20
CA GLU A 548 7.19 22.95 23.64
C GLU A 548 8.23 23.39 22.59
N ASP A 549 8.94 22.43 21.96
CA ASP A 549 9.89 22.69 20.87
C ASP A 549 9.26 22.30 19.52
N THR A 550 8.63 23.30 18.93
CA THR A 550 7.88 23.21 17.68
C THR A 550 8.76 23.29 16.41
N SER A 551 10.07 23.08 16.55
CA SER A 551 11.01 23.06 15.42
C SER A 551 10.81 21.86 14.50
N LEU A 552 10.29 20.75 15.03
CA LEU A 552 9.95 19.54 14.27
C LEU A 552 8.45 19.52 13.98
N GLN A 553 8.07 19.96 12.78
CA GLN A 553 6.68 20.16 12.42
C GLN A 553 5.85 18.86 12.50
N ASP A 554 6.31 17.76 11.90
CA ASP A 554 5.57 16.50 11.88
C ASP A 554 5.31 15.95 13.29
N ALA A 555 6.33 15.99 14.15
CA ALA A 555 6.21 15.52 15.54
C ALA A 555 5.30 16.44 16.37
N PHE A 556 5.36 17.77 16.14
CA PHE A 556 4.44 18.72 16.73
C PHE A 556 2.99 18.44 16.29
N GLU A 557 2.75 18.23 15.00
CA GLU A 557 1.42 17.94 14.45
C GLU A 557 0.85 16.63 15.02
N SER A 558 1.66 15.59 15.15
CA SER A 558 1.24 14.34 15.80
C SER A 558 0.95 14.52 17.30
N ALA A 559 1.82 15.21 18.04
CA ALA A 559 1.60 15.47 19.47
C ALA A 559 0.36 16.36 19.70
N HIS A 560 0.15 17.35 18.84
CA HIS A 560 -1.03 18.21 18.84
C HIS A 560 -2.31 17.40 18.61
N SER A 561 -2.28 16.44 17.67
CA SER A 561 -3.43 15.57 17.36
C SER A 561 -3.78 14.63 18.53
N VAL A 562 -2.78 14.07 19.22
CA VAL A 562 -3.01 13.30 20.46
C VAL A 562 -3.74 14.14 21.51
N VAL A 563 -3.32 15.40 21.72
CA VAL A 563 -3.99 16.28 22.69
C VAL A 563 -5.43 16.58 22.28
N LEU A 564 -5.70 16.83 21.01
CA LEU A 564 -7.08 17.00 20.53
C LEU A 564 -7.93 15.74 20.72
N MET A 565 -7.34 14.56 20.54
CA MET A 565 -8.05 13.32 20.84
C MET A 565 -8.38 13.19 22.32
N LEU A 566 -7.48 13.59 23.23
CA LEU A 566 -7.76 13.61 24.68
C LEU A 566 -8.99 14.47 25.01
N TYR A 567 -9.17 15.61 24.35
CA TYR A 567 -10.39 16.42 24.50
C TYR A 567 -11.62 15.70 23.93
N THR A 568 -11.48 15.04 22.79
CA THR A 568 -12.58 14.31 22.12
C THR A 568 -13.08 13.14 22.97
N VAL A 569 -12.17 12.40 23.62
CA VAL A 569 -12.52 11.30 24.55
C VAL A 569 -12.82 11.78 25.97
N HIS A 570 -12.85 13.10 26.19
CA HIS A 570 -13.10 13.74 27.49
C HIS A 570 -12.20 13.26 28.63
N SER A 571 -10.91 13.05 28.35
CA SER A 571 -9.93 12.63 29.36
C SER A 571 -9.92 13.59 30.57
N PRO A 572 -9.80 13.12 31.82
CA PRO A 572 -9.77 14.01 32.99
C PRO A 572 -8.57 14.96 33.00
N SER A 573 -7.43 14.50 32.49
CA SER A 573 -6.18 15.28 32.39
C SER A 573 -6.33 16.57 31.56
N THR A 574 -7.34 16.65 30.67
CA THR A 574 -7.56 17.84 29.85
C THR A 574 -7.90 19.08 30.69
N LEU A 575 -8.50 18.92 31.87
CA LEU A 575 -8.85 20.05 32.74
C LEU A 575 -7.59 20.78 33.22
N GLU A 576 -6.57 20.03 33.63
CA GLU A 576 -5.29 20.59 34.08
C GLU A 576 -4.40 21.02 32.92
N LEU A 577 -4.49 20.33 31.77
CA LEU A 577 -3.72 20.63 30.56
C LEU A 577 -4.17 21.93 29.86
N THR A 578 -5.44 22.30 29.98
CA THR A 578 -6.08 23.38 29.20
C THR A 578 -5.33 24.71 29.24
N PRO A 579 -4.88 25.23 30.39
CA PRO A 579 -4.19 26.52 30.42
C PRO A 579 -2.90 26.53 29.61
N PHE A 580 -2.11 25.45 29.70
CA PHE A 580 -0.90 25.27 28.91
C PHE A 580 -1.22 25.16 27.41
N TYR A 581 -2.17 24.29 27.06
CA TYR A 581 -2.49 24.01 25.67
C TYR A 581 -3.10 25.21 24.95
N LEU A 582 -3.98 25.98 25.61
CA LEU A 582 -4.54 27.19 25.02
C LEU A 582 -3.45 28.25 24.75
N HIS A 583 -2.51 28.42 25.68
CA HIS A 583 -1.38 29.33 25.47
C HIS A 583 -0.51 28.88 24.28
N LEU A 584 -0.29 27.57 24.15
CA LEU A 584 0.41 26.99 23.01
C LEU A 584 -0.31 27.31 21.68
N LEU A 585 -1.62 27.06 21.58
CA LEU A 585 -2.41 27.33 20.36
C LEU A 585 -2.29 28.78 19.89
N LEU A 586 -2.46 29.72 20.83
CA LEU A 586 -2.43 31.17 20.53
C LEU A 586 -1.03 31.66 20.15
N ASN A 587 0.03 31.06 20.72
CA ASN A 587 1.42 31.37 20.38
C ASN A 587 1.87 30.75 19.06
N SER A 588 1.41 29.53 18.76
CA SER A 588 1.73 28.79 17.53
C SER A 588 0.99 29.37 16.32
N PHE A 589 -0.18 29.98 16.49
CA PHE A 589 -0.85 30.71 15.42
C PHE A 589 -0.21 32.09 15.16
N PRO A 590 -0.04 32.55 13.91
CA PRO A 590 -0.26 31.85 12.63
C PRO A 590 1.03 31.18 12.10
N LYS A 591 2.04 30.98 12.95
CA LYS A 591 3.36 30.49 12.50
C LYS A 591 3.33 29.02 12.09
N GLN A 592 2.61 28.20 12.84
CA GLN A 592 2.52 26.74 12.67
C GLN A 592 1.09 26.27 12.44
N LEU A 593 0.11 27.07 12.87
CA LEU A 593 -1.31 26.74 12.70
C LEU A 593 -1.90 27.68 11.65
N THR A 594 -2.66 27.10 10.73
CA THR A 594 -3.56 27.82 9.82
C THR A 594 -4.80 28.31 10.55
N ASP A 595 -5.52 29.28 9.96
CA ASP A 595 -6.81 29.78 10.48
C ASP A 595 -7.79 28.63 10.76
N THR A 596 -7.82 27.64 9.87
CA THR A 596 -8.67 26.44 9.98
C THR A 596 -8.23 25.52 11.10
N GLN A 597 -6.92 25.23 11.24
CA GLN A 597 -6.41 24.37 12.31
C GLN A 597 -6.64 25.00 13.70
N LEU A 598 -6.40 26.31 13.85
CA LEU A 598 -6.68 27.00 15.10
C LEU A 598 -8.16 26.94 15.46
N THR A 599 -9.04 27.22 14.49
CA THR A 599 -10.50 27.20 14.70
C THR A 599 -10.96 25.81 15.14
N THR A 600 -10.54 24.76 14.45
CA THR A 600 -10.87 23.38 14.81
C THR A 600 -10.37 23.01 16.19
N ALA A 601 -9.12 23.34 16.53
CA ALA A 601 -8.56 23.04 17.85
C ALA A 601 -9.33 23.74 18.97
N LEU A 602 -9.64 25.03 18.81
CA LEU A 602 -10.43 25.80 19.79
C LEU A 602 -11.85 25.26 19.92
N ASN A 603 -12.50 24.89 18.81
CA ASN A 603 -13.82 24.28 18.82
C ASN A 603 -13.79 22.96 19.61
N THR A 604 -12.82 22.08 19.36
CA THR A 604 -12.68 20.81 20.08
C THR A 604 -12.47 21.01 21.58
N VAL A 605 -11.59 21.95 21.97
CA VAL A 605 -11.33 22.27 23.38
C VAL A 605 -12.58 22.82 24.06
N VAL A 606 -13.21 23.85 23.50
CA VAL A 606 -14.38 24.50 24.11
C VAL A 606 -15.58 23.58 24.12
N SER A 607 -15.82 22.81 23.06
CA SER A 607 -16.90 21.82 23.03
C SER A 607 -16.73 20.78 24.11
N SER A 608 -15.51 20.25 24.31
CA SER A 608 -15.24 19.27 25.36
C SER A 608 -15.40 19.85 26.76
N LEU A 609 -14.97 21.10 26.96
CA LEU A 609 -15.06 21.76 28.26
C LEU A 609 -16.46 22.28 28.57
N SER A 610 -17.26 22.64 27.57
CA SER A 610 -18.57 23.24 27.80
C SER A 610 -19.54 22.32 28.53
N ASP A 611 -19.36 21.00 28.45
CA ASP A 611 -20.21 20.05 29.18
C ASP A 611 -19.59 19.61 30.52
N ARG A 612 -18.33 19.99 30.79
CA ARG A 612 -17.54 19.50 31.93
C ARG A 612 -17.14 20.59 32.93
N SER A 613 -16.93 21.82 32.47
CA SER A 613 -16.50 22.95 33.28
C SER A 613 -16.82 24.28 32.59
N ASP A 614 -17.98 24.85 32.92
CA ASP A 614 -18.43 26.17 32.41
C ASP A 614 -17.38 27.26 32.64
N SER A 615 -16.75 27.27 33.82
CA SER A 615 -15.77 28.28 34.19
C SER A 615 -14.50 28.18 33.36
N LEU A 616 -14.02 26.97 33.06
CA LEU A 616 -12.82 26.77 32.26
C LEU A 616 -13.09 27.00 30.77
N ALA A 617 -14.26 26.57 30.27
CA ALA A 617 -14.70 26.89 28.91
C ALA A 617 -14.82 28.41 28.70
N TRP A 618 -15.44 29.11 29.66
CA TRP A 618 -15.54 30.58 29.65
C TRP A 618 -14.15 31.24 29.73
N TRP A 619 -13.27 30.73 30.59
CA TRP A 619 -11.88 31.22 30.67
C TRP A 619 -11.17 31.11 29.31
N CYS A 620 -11.36 30.01 28.56
CA CYS A 620 -10.79 29.87 27.22
C CYS A 620 -11.29 30.95 26.26
N ILE A 621 -12.60 31.22 26.29
CA ILE A 621 -13.24 32.27 25.49
C ILE A 621 -12.68 33.66 25.86
N GLU A 622 -12.48 33.92 27.15
CA GLU A 622 -11.91 35.18 27.62
C GLU A 622 -10.45 35.35 27.21
N GLN A 623 -9.63 34.30 27.25
CA GLN A 623 -8.24 34.38 26.79
C GLN A 623 -8.17 34.66 25.28
N LEU A 624 -9.03 34.04 24.47
CA LEU A 624 -9.10 34.33 23.04
C LEU A 624 -9.50 35.79 22.75
N ASP A 625 -10.52 36.29 23.45
CA ASP A 625 -10.98 37.68 23.33
C ASP A 625 -9.91 38.70 23.80
N LEU A 626 -9.17 38.34 24.85
CA LEU A 626 -8.02 39.11 25.31
C LEU A 626 -6.91 39.14 24.26
N GLU A 627 -6.57 38.00 23.66
CA GLU A 627 -5.55 37.91 22.61
C GLU A 627 -5.94 38.72 21.35
N ILE A 628 -7.22 38.73 20.96
CA ILE A 628 -7.74 39.62 19.89
C ILE A 628 -7.47 41.09 20.25
N SER A 629 -7.79 41.47 21.49
CA SER A 629 -7.62 42.84 21.96
C SER A 629 -6.13 43.25 21.98
N GLN A 630 -5.26 42.37 22.48
CA GLN A 630 -3.82 42.56 22.50
C GLN A 630 -3.24 42.65 21.08
N ALA A 631 -3.66 41.78 20.16
CA ALA A 631 -3.23 41.80 18.77
C ALA A 631 -3.62 43.10 18.06
N ARG A 632 -4.79 43.68 18.37
CA ARG A 632 -5.20 45.00 17.85
C ARG A 632 -4.35 46.13 18.41
N ILE A 633 -4.10 46.13 19.72
CA ILE A 633 -3.27 47.16 20.39
C ILE A 633 -1.84 47.11 19.86
N ALA A 634 -1.30 45.92 19.65
CA ALA A 634 0.04 45.70 19.11
C ALA A 634 0.15 45.91 17.59
N GLU A 635 -0.94 46.34 16.92
CA GLU A 635 -1.01 46.52 15.47
C GLU A 635 -0.51 45.29 14.70
N ALA A 636 -0.86 44.09 15.18
CA ALA A 636 -0.49 42.84 14.55
C ALA A 636 -1.07 42.73 13.11
N LYS A 637 -0.51 41.82 12.30
CA LYS A 637 -0.99 41.56 10.95
C LYS A 637 -2.50 41.33 10.95
N GLN A 638 -3.21 41.98 10.02
CA GLN A 638 -4.67 41.88 9.93
C GLN A 638 -5.17 40.43 9.79
N ASP A 639 -4.42 39.56 9.11
CA ASP A 639 -4.77 38.14 9.01
C ASP A 639 -4.80 37.44 10.38
N ARG A 640 -3.87 37.76 11.30
CA ARG A 640 -3.88 37.20 12.67
C ARG A 640 -5.15 37.63 13.41
N ILE A 641 -5.47 38.93 13.36
CA ILE A 641 -6.67 39.48 14.02
C ILE A 641 -7.93 38.84 13.44
N ARG A 642 -8.00 38.70 12.11
CA ARG A 642 -9.12 38.06 11.41
C ARG A 642 -9.27 36.59 11.84
N GLY A 643 -8.20 35.80 11.81
CA GLY A 643 -8.23 34.39 12.19
C GLY A 643 -8.70 34.17 13.63
N LEU A 644 -8.19 34.97 14.59
CA LEU A 644 -8.62 34.92 15.99
C LEU A 644 -10.10 35.31 16.15
N THR A 645 -10.54 36.38 15.46
CA THR A 645 -11.92 36.87 15.56
C THR A 645 -12.91 35.88 14.93
N ASN A 646 -12.54 35.25 13.81
CA ASN A 646 -13.34 34.20 13.18
C ASN A 646 -13.42 32.95 14.08
N SER A 647 -12.32 32.58 14.74
CA SER A 647 -12.31 31.48 15.70
C SER A 647 -13.28 31.75 16.85
N LEU A 648 -13.29 32.97 17.41
CA LEU A 648 -14.23 33.36 18.47
C LEU A 648 -15.70 33.24 18.03
N ALA A 649 -16.01 33.63 16.79
CA ALA A 649 -17.35 33.49 16.24
C ALA A 649 -17.75 32.02 16.03
N ALA A 650 -16.81 31.17 15.60
CA ALA A 650 -17.05 29.74 15.41
C ALA A 650 -17.35 28.98 16.72
N LEU A 651 -16.90 29.49 17.87
CA LEU A 651 -17.19 28.91 19.18
C LEU A 651 -18.69 28.95 19.54
N VAL A 652 -19.50 29.79 18.87
CA VAL A 652 -20.93 29.96 19.18
C VAL A 652 -21.71 28.64 19.12
N SER A 653 -21.40 27.75 18.19
CA SER A 653 -22.05 26.43 18.09
C SER A 653 -21.55 25.39 19.08
N HIS A 654 -20.46 25.68 19.80
CA HIS A 654 -19.74 24.72 20.64
C HIS A 654 -19.88 25.00 22.14
N VAL A 655 -20.76 25.93 22.52
CA VAL A 655 -21.03 26.27 23.92
C VAL A 655 -22.45 25.89 24.33
N ASN A 656 -22.61 25.57 25.60
CA ASN A 656 -23.91 25.34 26.21
C ASN A 656 -24.70 26.66 26.37
N LEU A 657 -25.97 26.54 26.75
CA LEU A 657 -26.88 27.68 26.86
C LEU A 657 -26.44 28.72 27.91
N VAL A 658 -25.72 28.30 28.96
CA VAL A 658 -25.27 29.18 30.05
C VAL A 658 -24.23 30.17 29.52
N LEU A 659 -23.30 29.69 28.70
CA LEU A 659 -22.22 30.49 28.13
C LEU A 659 -22.63 31.27 26.88
N LEU A 660 -23.62 30.75 26.14
CA LEU A 660 -24.04 31.28 24.84
C LEU A 660 -24.32 32.79 24.84
N ARG A 661 -25.15 33.28 25.76
CA ARG A 661 -25.56 34.70 25.79
C ARG A 661 -24.35 35.64 25.94
N SER A 662 -23.43 35.25 26.82
CA SER A 662 -22.22 36.02 27.09
C SER A 662 -21.26 36.00 25.90
N LEU A 663 -21.11 34.84 25.24
CA LEU A 663 -20.29 34.72 24.02
C LEU A 663 -20.89 35.53 22.86
N LEU A 664 -22.21 35.46 22.63
CA LEU A 664 -22.90 36.25 21.61
C LEU A 664 -22.68 37.75 21.82
N THR A 665 -22.65 38.22 23.06
CA THR A 665 -22.33 39.62 23.40
C THR A 665 -20.90 39.99 23.04
N LYS A 666 -19.92 39.09 23.24
CA LYS A 666 -18.54 39.31 22.79
C LYS A 666 -18.45 39.38 21.26
N VAL A 667 -19.07 38.43 20.56
CA VAL A 667 -19.12 38.41 19.09
C VAL A 667 -19.79 39.69 18.54
N GLU A 668 -20.89 40.14 19.14
CA GLU A 668 -21.53 41.43 18.84
C GLU A 668 -20.53 42.59 18.96
N GLY A 669 -19.78 42.65 20.07
CA GLY A 669 -18.74 43.66 20.28
C GLY A 669 -17.65 43.62 19.19
N GLN A 670 -17.24 42.43 18.77
CA GLN A 670 -16.23 42.27 17.72
C GLN A 670 -16.75 42.71 16.34
N ILE A 671 -18.02 42.46 16.01
CA ILE A 671 -18.64 42.94 14.76
C ILE A 671 -18.71 44.47 14.74
N PHE A 672 -19.11 45.10 15.85
CA PHE A 672 -19.22 46.55 15.92
C PHE A 672 -17.88 47.29 16.00
N ALA A 673 -16.81 46.61 16.41
CA ALA A 673 -15.46 47.16 16.33
C ALA A 673 -14.97 47.35 14.89
N LEU A 674 -15.62 46.70 13.90
CA LEU A 674 -15.27 46.80 12.49
C LEU A 674 -16.13 47.86 11.76
N PRO A 675 -15.55 48.61 10.79
CA PRO A 675 -16.29 49.62 10.03
C PRO A 675 -17.48 49.03 9.26
N GLU A 676 -18.60 49.76 9.16
CA GLU A 676 -19.87 49.29 8.58
C GLU A 676 -19.76 48.75 7.14
N SER A 677 -18.84 49.29 6.33
CA SER A 677 -18.65 48.89 4.93
C SER A 677 -17.39 48.07 4.68
N SER A 678 -16.77 47.51 5.73
CA SER A 678 -15.51 46.78 5.60
C SER A 678 -15.74 45.33 5.16
N SER A 679 -14.85 44.80 4.32
CA SER A 679 -14.87 43.39 3.90
C SER A 679 -14.74 42.43 5.08
N GLU A 680 -13.99 42.83 6.10
CA GLU A 680 -13.74 42.06 7.31
C GLU A 680 -15.02 41.91 8.14
N ARG A 681 -15.82 42.98 8.23
CA ARG A 681 -17.12 42.93 8.90
C ARG A 681 -18.08 42.00 8.20
N VAL A 682 -18.12 42.04 6.86
CA VAL A 682 -18.96 41.12 6.05
C VAL A 682 -18.55 39.67 6.34
N ALA A 683 -17.26 39.36 6.24
CA ALA A 683 -16.76 38.01 6.49
C ALA A 683 -17.04 37.51 7.91
N LEU A 684 -16.91 38.36 8.94
CA LEU A 684 -17.20 37.99 10.32
C LEU A 684 -18.70 37.74 10.55
N VAL A 685 -19.56 38.56 9.95
CA VAL A 685 -21.02 38.39 10.02
C VAL A 685 -21.45 37.11 9.32
N GLU A 686 -20.87 36.78 8.16
CA GLU A 686 -21.09 35.51 7.46
C GLU A 686 -20.60 34.32 8.29
N THR A 687 -19.41 34.40 8.88
CA THR A 687 -18.86 33.36 9.76
C THR A 687 -19.78 33.12 10.97
N THR A 688 -20.25 34.21 11.60
CA THR A 688 -21.19 34.14 12.72
C THR A 688 -22.50 33.49 12.30
N PHE A 689 -23.05 33.87 11.14
CA PHE A 689 -24.27 33.28 10.61
C PHE A 689 -24.11 31.77 10.33
N ASN A 690 -22.99 31.37 9.74
CA ASN A 690 -22.69 29.96 9.48
C ASN A 690 -22.59 29.17 10.78
N ALA A 691 -21.89 29.68 11.80
CA ALA A 691 -21.78 29.02 13.10
C ALA A 691 -23.16 28.82 13.76
N LEU A 692 -24.09 29.77 13.60
CA LEU A 692 -25.46 29.63 14.10
C LEU A 692 -26.26 28.50 13.44
N ALA A 693 -25.90 28.11 12.21
CA ALA A 693 -26.56 27.00 11.51
C ALA A 693 -26.27 25.64 12.16
N ASP A 694 -25.08 25.49 12.74
CA ASP A 694 -24.60 24.24 13.34
C ASP A 694 -25.03 24.04 14.80
N MET A 695 -25.87 24.94 15.33
CA MET A 695 -26.30 24.86 16.73
C MET A 695 -27.22 23.67 17.01
N ASN A 696 -27.02 23.05 18.17
CA ASN A 696 -27.87 21.98 18.67
C ASN A 696 -29.27 22.51 19.06
N ALA A 697 -30.22 21.58 19.27
CA ALA A 697 -31.62 21.93 19.52
C ALA A 697 -31.84 22.78 20.79
N SER A 698 -31.00 22.61 21.82
CA SER A 698 -31.13 23.31 23.11
C SER A 698 -30.70 24.77 23.08
N THR A 699 -29.85 25.15 22.12
CA THR A 699 -29.28 26.51 22.02
C THR A 699 -29.82 27.31 20.83
N ARG A 700 -30.32 26.63 19.80
CA ARG A 700 -30.77 27.23 18.53
C ARG A 700 -31.83 28.32 18.69
N GLU A 701 -32.82 28.11 19.56
CA GLU A 701 -33.93 29.08 19.74
C GLU A 701 -33.43 30.43 20.26
N GLU A 702 -32.58 30.41 21.27
CA GLU A 702 -31.97 31.61 21.86
C GLU A 702 -31.09 32.34 20.84
N ALA A 703 -30.28 31.60 20.11
CA ALA A 703 -29.34 32.18 19.16
C ALA A 703 -30.04 32.77 17.92
N MET A 704 -31.10 32.10 17.42
CA MET A 704 -31.92 32.63 16.33
C MET A 704 -32.68 33.90 16.75
N ARG A 705 -33.19 33.96 18.00
CA ARG A 705 -33.78 35.19 18.54
C ARG A 705 -32.77 36.33 18.56
N TRP A 706 -31.57 36.08 19.06
CA TRP A 706 -30.49 37.08 19.06
C TRP A 706 -30.14 37.53 17.63
N TRP A 707 -30.02 36.60 16.69
CA TRP A 707 -29.71 36.93 15.30
C TRP A 707 -30.79 37.80 14.65
N LEU A 708 -32.07 37.46 14.83
CA LEU A 708 -33.19 38.24 14.29
C LEU A 708 -33.23 39.67 14.86
N ASP A 709 -32.88 39.85 16.13
CA ASP A 709 -32.79 41.17 16.76
C ASP A 709 -31.60 41.99 16.22
N LYS A 710 -30.42 41.37 16.07
CA LYS A 710 -29.17 42.09 15.80
C LYS A 710 -28.78 42.19 14.32
N SER A 711 -29.19 41.24 13.48
CA SER A 711 -28.82 41.15 12.06
C SER A 711 -29.04 42.46 11.27
N PRO A 712 -30.14 43.23 11.46
CA PRO A 712 -30.31 44.53 10.79
C PRO A 712 -29.22 45.55 11.12
N SER A 713 -28.68 45.49 12.35
CA SER A 713 -27.59 46.38 12.79
C SER A 713 -26.24 45.88 12.28
N PHE A 714 -26.03 44.58 12.21
CA PHE A 714 -24.79 43.98 11.70
C PHE A 714 -24.59 44.27 10.22
N THR A 715 -25.65 44.18 9.43
CA THR A 715 -25.62 44.30 7.95
C THR A 715 -25.68 45.74 7.43
N ARG A 716 -25.76 46.75 8.31
CA ARG A 716 -25.76 48.16 7.90
C ARG A 716 -24.48 48.48 7.13
N GLY A 717 -24.63 49.09 5.95
CA GLY A 717 -23.49 49.46 5.09
C GLY A 717 -22.97 48.34 4.19
N MET A 718 -23.45 47.11 4.34
CA MET A 718 -23.10 45.98 3.48
C MET A 718 -23.85 46.08 2.14
N ARG A 719 -23.13 45.95 1.02
CA ARG A 719 -23.76 45.84 -0.30
C ARG A 719 -24.32 44.44 -0.44
N VAL A 720 -25.64 44.31 -0.31
CA VAL A 720 -26.35 43.09 -0.66
C VAL A 720 -26.22 42.92 -2.18
N ASN A 721 -25.37 41.99 -2.63
CA ASN A 721 -25.47 41.47 -4.00
C ASN A 721 -26.83 40.78 -4.08
N ARG A 722 -27.79 41.45 -4.71
CA ARG A 722 -29.06 40.83 -5.12
C ARG A 722 -28.84 39.85 -6.24
#